data_AF-A0A415REF8-F1
#
_entry.id   AF-A0A415REF8-F1
#
_cell.length_a   1.000
_cell.length_b   1.000
_cell.length_c   1.000
_cell.angle_alpha   90.00
_cell.angle_beta   90.00
_cell.angle_gamma   90.00
#
_symmetry.space_group_name_H-M   'P 1'
#
loop_
_entity.id
_entity.type
_entity.pdbx_description
1 polymer ?
#
loop_
_entity_poly.entity_id
_entity_poly.type
_entity_poly.pdbx_seq_one_letter_code
_entity_poly.pdbx_strand_id
1 'polypeptide(L)'
;MAAGFFSGTEGTVSNNTITVNSAKATITGMIAGARAIVDGSKADASLKITGNTAKVTNTAKVTDTDVPIINGAYAVLSSAGNTSMTVTGNAVEGTRIKADLVAGAYVGHAEGVNTLKASVDENHVVLNNASPLSEDNGLTVAGGDFTGASGSASKNTVDATDVTATEIDGGLVQLDDTSGVQNPVGKASGNTVTMNHSTAERVMGGYVQGNDNTGNEANGNTVTLQNGASAETVIGGKVENGSGNTNENEINITDSTVNSANDMYGGYTDNGSANNNTISITNGNVTVKNSSIISGRANDGGGDVIGNVVSISGKQSNISAWSVNGGYANNGKAQKNLVNISGGRISADNIVGGDGNTNAESAVQDFVTGNVVNIAGGTITPYSLDNNVVIAGAGFFDLKGVGEIKENEVNLSGTPDLTKADLYGWKSDDDDYTGKDVNGNPLHSGNTLNLGYIATMTDTSGTRTITGSETGWNGTTIHGLYNFDTIYFHDLNPENTGLTVTGTGIVSLPENAELEVSNTARGKMNGDTGMEEGDDAVTINGTVLKKPVYLIDASKASEVSGLDDLYNNSKNRIQGSKQWSFENGGVTVDGTLGLKLSGNHILSYGLENIDTITYKTIDWNTNGTVLSLKAPGTFSLANTKVDTRDIGFTVNSLAQIVSTGDYSMTLLDTNGNTTLKEENLTTRKGIWNVGNGLTGTGEASLLANGNVIYKMDVTEKTGKPIVEATEETHNALIANEAAMSALASGRDRMEGVLNGLDQNEPGVFTFASIGGSRDVYDTGSQVKNYNWNGMVGVGNDADLTSGDLAYSVFYEYGKSHYDTDGSGFNGNGDVHYNGGGAMVKFTARNKNYYEASVRAGRIKNSASDVLHDAVGRACSYETRANYWGGHLGFGHIFDLTDETESQSRGGTQRAARDLDVYGKYFHTHMGSDSFMANEVKYDLDSVDSDLLRIGVRVNNRSGRNNFFYGLAWDYEFDGESKGTVSAAGLSAPIRRADAGGSSAMLELGWKQEATKESPWDLRLTMRGFAGEHRGLGGNVYIGYHF
;
A
#
# COMPACT_ATOMS: atom_id res chain seq x y z
N MET A 1 -52.49 -54.51 21.82
CA MET A 1 -52.13 -54.39 23.24
C MET A 1 -51.81 -52.95 23.55
N ALA A 2 -52.28 -52.43 24.68
CA ALA A 2 -51.87 -51.11 25.17
C ALA A 2 -51.58 -51.19 26.68
N ALA A 3 -50.51 -50.54 27.16
CA ALA A 3 -50.21 -50.52 28.60
C ALA A 3 -51.12 -49.54 29.36
N GLY A 4 -51.33 -48.33 28.82
CA GLY A 4 -52.38 -47.41 29.26
C GLY A 4 -53.61 -47.49 28.35
N PHE A 5 -54.81 -47.57 28.92
CA PHE A 5 -56.06 -47.46 28.15
C PHE A 5 -57.01 -46.44 28.79
N PHE A 6 -57.56 -45.54 27.97
CA PHE A 6 -58.58 -44.58 28.39
C PHE A 6 -59.74 -44.53 27.40
N SER A 7 -60.96 -44.50 27.93
CA SER A 7 -62.17 -44.18 27.18
C SER A 7 -63.04 -43.23 28.01
N GLY A 8 -63.38 -42.07 27.45
CA GLY A 8 -64.12 -41.01 28.14
C GLY A 8 -63.87 -39.61 27.56
N THR A 9 -64.39 -38.57 28.22
CA THR A 9 -64.34 -37.17 27.73
C THR A 9 -63.26 -36.30 28.40
N GLU A 10 -62.77 -36.66 29.58
CA GLU A 10 -61.73 -35.90 30.29
C GLU A 10 -60.80 -36.83 31.09
N GLY A 11 -59.47 -36.64 30.98
CA GLY A 11 -58.53 -37.48 31.73
C GLY A 11 -57.06 -37.28 31.41
N THR A 12 -56.20 -38.07 32.07
CA THR A 12 -54.75 -38.13 31.81
C THR A 12 -54.28 -39.57 31.75
N VAL A 13 -53.51 -39.93 30.70
CA VAL A 13 -52.83 -41.22 30.56
C VAL A 13 -51.34 -40.98 30.51
N SER A 14 -50.59 -41.41 31.53
CA SER A 14 -49.17 -41.07 31.59
C SER A 14 -48.26 -42.17 32.10
N ASN A 15 -47.01 -42.12 31.67
CA ASN A 15 -45.90 -42.94 32.16
C ASN A 15 -46.12 -44.46 32.06
N ASN A 16 -46.85 -44.91 31.03
CA ASN A 16 -47.06 -46.33 30.78
C ASN A 16 -45.99 -46.86 29.83
N THR A 17 -45.42 -48.03 30.14
CA THR A 17 -44.48 -48.72 29.24
C THR A 17 -45.00 -50.10 28.91
N ILE A 18 -45.09 -50.43 27.62
CA ILE A 18 -45.26 -51.80 27.14
C ILE A 18 -43.92 -52.29 26.58
N THR A 19 -43.53 -53.51 26.94
CA THR A 19 -42.35 -54.17 26.37
C THR A 19 -42.77 -55.50 25.76
N VAL A 20 -42.57 -55.64 24.45
CA VAL A 20 -42.90 -56.82 23.67
C VAL A 20 -41.63 -57.42 23.09
N ASN A 21 -41.22 -58.57 23.62
CA ASN A 21 -40.08 -59.34 23.13
C ASN A 21 -40.60 -60.62 22.48
N SER A 22 -40.69 -60.65 21.16
CA SER A 22 -41.12 -61.85 20.44
C SER A 22 -39.93 -62.60 19.86
N ALA A 23 -39.74 -63.85 20.31
CA ALA A 23 -38.73 -64.77 19.76
C ALA A 23 -39.29 -65.79 18.76
N LYS A 24 -40.60 -66.08 18.82
CA LYS A 24 -41.25 -67.12 18.01
C LYS A 24 -42.70 -66.82 17.62
N ALA A 25 -43.29 -65.70 18.08
CA ALA A 25 -44.70 -65.39 17.87
C ALA A 25 -44.89 -64.22 16.90
N THR A 26 -45.83 -64.33 15.98
CA THR A 26 -46.22 -63.21 15.10
C THR A 26 -46.90 -62.14 15.96
N ILE A 27 -46.41 -60.90 15.88
CA ILE A 27 -47.07 -59.75 16.49
C ILE A 27 -48.15 -59.29 15.51
N THR A 28 -49.42 -59.31 15.94
CA THR A 28 -50.56 -58.95 15.11
C THR A 28 -51.36 -57.80 15.77
N GLY A 29 -51.79 -56.83 14.97
CA GLY A 29 -52.54 -55.66 15.43
C GLY A 29 -51.72 -54.63 16.21
N MET A 30 -52.40 -53.69 16.86
CA MET A 30 -51.76 -52.51 17.46
C MET A 30 -50.97 -52.81 18.74
N ILE A 31 -49.75 -52.29 18.86
CA ILE A 31 -49.01 -52.13 20.12
C ILE A 31 -48.97 -50.64 20.45
N ALA A 32 -49.40 -50.26 21.66
CA ALA A 32 -49.30 -48.87 22.09
C ALA A 32 -48.79 -48.74 23.54
N GLY A 33 -47.94 -47.76 23.82
CA GLY A 33 -47.65 -47.36 25.20
C GLY A 33 -48.95 -46.90 25.90
N ALA A 34 -49.72 -46.07 25.21
CA ALA A 34 -51.06 -45.66 25.58
C ALA A 34 -52.04 -45.71 24.40
N ARG A 35 -53.27 -46.17 24.65
CA ARG A 35 -54.40 -46.07 23.72
C ARG A 35 -55.53 -45.27 24.36
N ALA A 36 -56.01 -44.25 23.68
CA ALA A 36 -57.15 -43.46 24.13
C ALA A 36 -58.24 -43.39 23.06
N ILE A 37 -59.50 -43.48 23.49
CA ILE A 37 -60.68 -43.31 22.64
C ILE A 37 -61.57 -42.26 23.30
N VAL A 38 -61.82 -41.13 22.62
CA VAL A 38 -62.71 -40.10 23.15
C VAL A 38 -64.11 -40.32 22.56
N ASP A 39 -65.01 -40.84 23.39
CA ASP A 39 -66.40 -41.17 23.06
C ASP A 39 -67.37 -40.32 23.91
N GLY A 40 -68.26 -39.53 23.29
CA GLY A 40 -69.39 -38.91 24.02
C GLY A 40 -70.06 -37.70 23.35
N SER A 41 -71.37 -37.52 23.59
CA SER A 41 -72.17 -36.41 23.03
C SER A 41 -72.07 -35.08 23.81
N LYS A 42 -71.03 -34.90 24.64
CA LYS A 42 -70.83 -33.68 25.45
C LYS A 42 -69.93 -32.69 24.71
N ALA A 43 -70.24 -31.41 24.85
CA ALA A 43 -69.75 -30.36 23.97
C ALA A 43 -68.22 -30.12 24.03
N ASP A 44 -67.52 -30.49 25.11
CA ASP A 44 -66.12 -30.15 25.32
C ASP A 44 -65.34 -31.30 26.01
N ALA A 45 -64.36 -31.89 25.31
CA ALA A 45 -63.49 -32.95 25.83
C ALA A 45 -62.02 -32.47 25.95
N SER A 46 -61.31 -32.92 27.00
CA SER A 46 -59.92 -32.53 27.29
C SER A 46 -59.07 -33.71 27.75
N LEU A 47 -58.08 -34.11 26.97
CA LEU A 47 -57.26 -35.31 27.25
C LEU A 47 -55.77 -35.01 27.22
N LYS A 48 -55.04 -35.48 28.24
CA LYS A 48 -53.57 -35.42 28.27
C LYS A 48 -52.95 -36.82 28.19
N ILE A 49 -52.09 -37.09 27.22
CA ILE A 49 -51.35 -38.35 27.07
C ILE A 49 -49.86 -38.06 27.10
N THR A 50 -49.12 -38.54 28.11
CA THR A 50 -47.71 -38.14 28.26
C THR A 50 -46.76 -39.19 28.79
N GLY A 51 -45.53 -39.26 28.26
CA GLY A 51 -44.49 -40.12 28.81
C GLY A 51 -44.71 -41.62 28.58
N ASN A 52 -45.52 -42.02 27.58
CA ASN A 52 -45.81 -43.44 27.34
C ASN A 52 -44.85 -44.04 26.33
N THR A 53 -44.40 -45.27 26.53
CA THR A 53 -43.38 -45.92 25.69
C THR A 53 -43.80 -47.30 25.20
N ALA A 54 -43.62 -47.57 23.92
CA ALA A 54 -43.69 -48.90 23.34
C ALA A 54 -42.29 -49.40 22.97
N LYS A 55 -41.80 -50.41 23.69
CA LYS A 55 -40.53 -51.10 23.40
C LYS A 55 -40.83 -52.42 22.70
N VAL A 56 -40.41 -52.58 21.45
CA VAL A 56 -40.72 -53.76 20.64
C VAL A 56 -39.44 -54.34 20.06
N THR A 57 -39.14 -55.59 20.40
CA THR A 57 -38.08 -56.36 19.77
C THR A 57 -38.66 -57.61 19.15
N ASN A 58 -38.48 -57.79 17.84
CA ASN A 58 -38.93 -58.98 17.13
C ASN A 58 -37.74 -59.77 16.56
N THR A 59 -37.65 -61.05 16.94
CA THR A 59 -36.57 -61.95 16.52
C THR A 59 -37.08 -63.16 15.72
N ALA A 60 -38.39 -63.23 15.47
CA ALA A 60 -39.03 -64.30 14.70
C ALA A 60 -39.17 -63.96 13.19
N LYS A 61 -39.29 -64.99 12.35
CA LYS A 61 -39.66 -64.86 10.93
C LYS A 61 -41.16 -64.53 10.87
N VAL A 62 -41.50 -63.28 10.57
CA VAL A 62 -42.91 -62.81 10.47
C VAL A 62 -43.58 -63.46 9.25
N THR A 63 -44.79 -63.96 9.42
CA THR A 63 -45.67 -64.46 8.34
C THR A 63 -46.73 -63.41 7.99
N ASP A 64 -47.04 -63.25 6.71
CA ASP A 64 -47.74 -62.11 6.06
C ASP A 64 -49.19 -61.80 6.48
N THR A 65 -49.73 -62.31 7.59
CA THR A 65 -51.19 -62.29 7.79
C THR A 65 -51.75 -61.31 8.83
N ASP A 66 -50.98 -60.40 9.42
CA ASP A 66 -51.55 -59.29 10.20
C ASP A 66 -50.55 -58.15 10.45
N VAL A 67 -50.99 -56.91 10.21
CA VAL A 67 -50.19 -55.68 10.28
C VAL A 67 -50.07 -55.15 11.71
N PRO A 68 -48.85 -55.03 12.28
CA PRO A 68 -48.69 -54.31 13.53
C PRO A 68 -48.55 -52.80 13.28
N ILE A 69 -49.39 -52.03 13.97
CA ILE A 69 -49.22 -50.59 14.16
C ILE A 69 -48.55 -50.40 15.52
N ILE A 70 -47.43 -49.68 15.59
CA ILE A 70 -46.68 -49.51 16.83
C ILE A 70 -46.63 -48.04 17.20
N ASN A 71 -47.23 -47.66 18.33
CA ASN A 71 -47.27 -46.27 18.76
C ASN A 71 -46.79 -46.06 20.20
N GLY A 72 -46.15 -44.93 20.48
CA GLY A 72 -45.98 -44.49 21.87
C GLY A 72 -47.34 -44.14 22.47
N ALA A 73 -48.12 -43.35 21.73
CA ALA A 73 -49.51 -43.03 22.02
C ALA A 73 -50.40 -43.16 20.77
N TYR A 74 -51.58 -43.74 20.92
CA TYR A 74 -52.61 -43.78 19.88
C TYR A 74 -53.92 -43.21 20.40
N ALA A 75 -54.39 -42.12 19.84
CA ALA A 75 -55.64 -41.46 20.23
C ALA A 75 -56.57 -41.27 19.03
N VAL A 76 -57.84 -41.63 19.20
CA VAL A 76 -58.88 -41.39 18.18
C VAL A 76 -60.11 -40.74 18.80
N LEU A 77 -60.60 -39.68 18.16
CA LEU A 77 -61.88 -39.04 18.48
C LEU A 77 -63.02 -39.67 17.65
N SER A 78 -64.12 -40.07 18.30
CA SER A 78 -65.27 -40.71 17.63
C SER A 78 -66.56 -39.88 17.68
N SER A 79 -66.56 -38.68 18.29
CA SER A 79 -67.77 -37.90 18.59
C SER A 79 -67.72 -36.44 18.14
N ALA A 80 -68.87 -35.88 17.77
CA ALA A 80 -69.06 -34.54 17.18
C ALA A 80 -68.98 -33.34 18.17
N GLY A 81 -68.03 -33.35 19.12
CA GLY A 81 -67.82 -32.26 20.10
C GLY A 81 -66.47 -31.56 19.95
N ASN A 82 -66.33 -30.32 20.46
CA ASN A 82 -65.04 -29.64 20.50
C ASN A 82 -64.10 -30.42 21.42
N THR A 83 -62.95 -30.86 20.91
CA THR A 83 -62.02 -31.68 21.70
C THR A 83 -60.63 -31.07 21.64
N SER A 84 -59.99 -30.96 22.80
CA SER A 84 -58.59 -30.57 22.93
C SER A 84 -57.76 -31.74 23.46
N MET A 85 -56.66 -32.07 22.80
CA MET A 85 -55.72 -33.09 23.25
C MET A 85 -54.30 -32.56 23.38
N THR A 86 -53.58 -33.01 24.40
CA THR A 86 -52.13 -32.78 24.55
C THR A 86 -51.43 -34.12 24.66
N VAL A 87 -50.64 -34.47 23.64
CA VAL A 87 -49.98 -35.76 23.48
C VAL A 87 -48.47 -35.53 23.34
N THR A 88 -47.73 -35.74 24.44
CA THR A 88 -46.33 -35.29 24.53
C THR A 88 -45.39 -36.22 25.29
N GLY A 89 -44.14 -36.33 24.85
CA GLY A 89 -43.14 -37.16 25.53
C GLY A 89 -43.36 -38.65 25.35
N ASN A 90 -44.15 -39.09 24.37
CA ASN A 90 -44.37 -40.50 24.10
C ASN A 90 -43.28 -41.04 23.19
N ALA A 91 -42.97 -42.34 23.30
CA ALA A 91 -41.83 -42.92 22.61
C ALA A 91 -42.09 -44.31 22.02
N VAL A 92 -41.41 -44.61 20.92
CA VAL A 92 -41.25 -45.98 20.40
C VAL A 92 -39.77 -46.33 20.37
N GLU A 93 -39.42 -47.49 20.91
CA GLU A 93 -38.10 -48.10 20.77
C GLU A 93 -38.27 -49.46 20.06
N GLY A 94 -37.97 -49.50 18.76
CA GLY A 94 -38.15 -50.67 17.90
C GLY A 94 -36.82 -51.30 17.50
N THR A 95 -36.71 -52.62 17.60
CA THR A 95 -35.56 -53.37 17.07
C THR A 95 -36.03 -54.59 16.28
N ARG A 96 -35.55 -54.73 15.03
CA ARG A 96 -35.86 -55.87 14.15
C ARG A 96 -37.36 -56.01 13.88
N ILE A 97 -38.06 -54.89 13.70
CA ILE A 97 -39.51 -54.85 13.57
C ILE A 97 -39.94 -54.83 12.10
N LYS A 98 -41.13 -55.38 11.84
CA LYS A 98 -41.87 -55.16 10.60
C LYS A 98 -43.21 -54.54 10.93
N ALA A 99 -43.59 -53.44 10.29
CA ALA A 99 -44.81 -52.68 10.58
C ALA A 99 -45.24 -51.88 9.34
N ASP A 100 -46.50 -51.45 9.32
CA ASP A 100 -46.98 -50.47 8.32
C ASP A 100 -46.91 -49.04 8.87
N LEU A 101 -47.12 -48.87 10.18
CA LEU A 101 -47.04 -47.57 10.85
C LEU A 101 -46.28 -47.69 12.17
N VAL A 102 -45.29 -46.81 12.34
CA VAL A 102 -44.63 -46.57 13.62
C VAL A 102 -44.67 -45.09 13.95
N ALA A 103 -45.41 -44.70 15.00
CA ALA A 103 -45.46 -43.30 15.41
C ALA A 103 -45.10 -43.08 16.89
N GLY A 104 -44.36 -42.02 17.20
CA GLY A 104 -44.16 -41.59 18.58
C GLY A 104 -45.52 -41.29 19.23
N ALA A 105 -46.37 -40.59 18.48
CA ALA A 105 -47.78 -40.47 18.75
C ALA A 105 -48.60 -40.34 17.46
N TYR A 106 -49.79 -40.95 17.45
CA TYR A 106 -50.81 -40.80 16.41
C TYR A 106 -52.08 -40.24 17.04
N VAL A 107 -52.61 -39.14 16.49
CA VAL A 107 -53.85 -38.51 16.92
C VAL A 107 -54.71 -38.19 15.71
N GLY A 108 -55.89 -38.81 15.65
CA GLY A 108 -56.84 -38.56 14.55
C GLY A 108 -58.29 -38.62 15.01
N HIS A 109 -59.20 -38.58 14.06
CA HIS A 109 -60.63 -38.76 14.30
C HIS A 109 -61.27 -39.72 13.30
N ALA A 110 -62.45 -40.22 13.63
CA ALA A 110 -63.29 -40.97 12.70
C ALA A 110 -63.87 -40.04 11.60
N GLU A 111 -64.24 -40.62 10.45
CA GLU A 111 -64.86 -39.87 9.35
C GLU A 111 -66.08 -39.04 9.82
N GLY A 112 -66.15 -37.78 9.38
CA GLY A 112 -67.25 -36.86 9.68
C GLY A 112 -67.15 -36.12 11.03
N VAL A 113 -66.04 -36.23 11.75
CA VAL A 113 -65.78 -35.52 13.01
C VAL A 113 -64.74 -34.42 12.80
N ASN A 114 -65.18 -33.18 12.59
CA ASN A 114 -64.26 -32.16 12.09
C ASN A 114 -63.74 -31.19 13.18
N THR A 115 -64.05 -31.35 14.48
CA THR A 115 -63.75 -30.33 15.52
C THR A 115 -62.54 -30.63 16.41
N LEU A 116 -61.65 -31.54 16.00
CA LEU A 116 -60.51 -31.97 16.80
C LEU A 116 -59.37 -30.93 16.81
N LYS A 117 -58.93 -30.55 18.02
CA LYS A 117 -57.68 -29.81 18.22
C LYS A 117 -56.69 -30.62 19.06
N ALA A 118 -55.44 -30.71 18.62
CA ALA A 118 -54.42 -31.47 19.36
C ALA A 118 -53.03 -30.87 19.23
N SER A 119 -52.21 -31.07 20.27
CA SER A 119 -50.75 -30.91 20.22
C SER A 119 -50.12 -32.28 20.36
N VAL A 120 -49.36 -32.70 19.35
CA VAL A 120 -48.69 -34.01 19.21
C VAL A 120 -47.18 -33.77 19.19
N ASP A 121 -46.69 -33.21 20.29
CA ASP A 121 -45.37 -32.59 20.33
C ASP A 121 -44.38 -33.33 21.23
N GLU A 122 -43.08 -33.21 20.98
CA GLU A 122 -42.01 -33.76 21.83
C GLU A 122 -42.08 -35.30 21.98
N ASN A 123 -42.50 -36.01 20.93
CA ASN A 123 -42.52 -37.47 20.88
C ASN A 123 -41.29 -38.01 20.14
N HIS A 124 -40.89 -39.25 20.45
CA HIS A 124 -39.64 -39.84 19.98
C HIS A 124 -39.84 -41.22 19.35
N VAL A 125 -39.15 -41.49 18.24
CA VAL A 125 -39.11 -42.80 17.61
C VAL A 125 -37.65 -43.19 17.40
N VAL A 126 -37.25 -44.33 17.96
CA VAL A 126 -35.92 -44.90 17.77
C VAL A 126 -36.07 -46.29 17.18
N LEU A 127 -35.60 -46.46 15.94
CA LEU A 127 -35.68 -47.71 15.20
C LEU A 127 -34.30 -48.23 14.82
N ASN A 128 -34.11 -49.53 15.04
CA ASN A 128 -32.95 -50.27 14.58
C ASN A 128 -33.42 -51.51 13.79
N ASN A 129 -33.05 -51.59 12.51
CA ASN A 129 -33.41 -52.71 11.63
C ASN A 129 -34.94 -52.85 11.52
N ALA A 130 -35.60 -51.87 10.89
CA ALA A 130 -37.04 -51.90 10.65
C ALA A 130 -37.33 -51.95 9.16
N SER A 131 -38.37 -52.66 8.75
CA SER A 131 -38.77 -52.75 7.34
C SER A 131 -40.29 -52.84 7.19
N PRO A 132 -40.82 -52.68 5.97
CA PRO A 132 -42.20 -53.04 5.70
C PRO A 132 -42.41 -54.55 5.89
N LEU A 133 -43.67 -54.97 5.94
CA LEU A 133 -44.04 -56.37 6.10
C LEU A 133 -43.65 -57.23 4.88
N SER A 134 -44.05 -56.76 3.70
CA SER A 134 -43.85 -57.36 2.37
C SER A 134 -43.31 -56.30 1.40
N GLU A 135 -42.92 -56.73 0.19
CA GLU A 135 -42.49 -55.82 -0.88
C GLU A 135 -43.63 -54.94 -1.43
N ASP A 136 -44.89 -55.31 -1.19
CA ASP A 136 -46.08 -54.59 -1.67
C ASP A 136 -46.66 -53.60 -0.63
N ASN A 137 -46.18 -53.63 0.61
CA ASN A 137 -46.62 -52.75 1.70
C ASN A 137 -45.58 -51.65 1.95
N GLY A 138 -46.05 -50.47 2.38
CA GLY A 138 -45.19 -49.39 2.84
C GLY A 138 -45.02 -49.36 4.35
N LEU A 139 -43.92 -48.78 4.83
CA LEU A 139 -43.73 -48.42 6.23
C LEU A 139 -43.69 -46.89 6.35
N THR A 140 -44.63 -46.33 7.12
CA THR A 140 -44.62 -44.93 7.55
C THR A 140 -44.05 -44.83 8.95
N VAL A 141 -43.06 -43.97 9.14
CA VAL A 141 -42.47 -43.64 10.44
C VAL A 141 -42.73 -42.18 10.73
N ALA A 142 -43.40 -41.87 11.83
CA ALA A 142 -43.72 -40.48 12.21
C ALA A 142 -43.27 -40.18 13.65
N GLY A 143 -42.59 -39.06 13.88
CA GLY A 143 -42.35 -38.59 15.24
C GLY A 143 -43.68 -38.26 15.94
N GLY A 144 -44.50 -37.45 15.27
CA GLY A 144 -45.91 -37.21 15.60
C GLY A 144 -46.77 -37.13 14.34
N ASP A 145 -47.96 -37.71 14.39
CA ASP A 145 -48.95 -37.70 13.31
C ASP A 145 -50.29 -37.16 13.83
N PHE A 146 -50.77 -36.08 13.22
CA PHE A 146 -51.99 -35.40 13.58
C PHE A 146 -52.91 -35.20 12.37
N THR A 147 -54.15 -35.67 12.48
CA THR A 147 -55.25 -35.33 11.56
C THR A 147 -56.38 -34.67 12.32
N GLY A 148 -56.80 -33.47 11.91
CA GLY A 148 -57.95 -32.79 12.51
C GLY A 148 -58.13 -31.34 12.08
N ALA A 149 -58.89 -30.57 12.88
CA ALA A 149 -59.26 -29.20 12.51
C ALA A 149 -58.09 -28.22 12.67
N SER A 150 -57.33 -28.31 13.75
CA SER A 150 -56.20 -27.42 14.04
C SER A 150 -55.30 -28.01 15.11
N GLY A 151 -53.99 -27.95 14.94
CA GLY A 151 -53.09 -28.60 15.89
C GLY A 151 -51.63 -28.56 15.49
N SER A 152 -50.83 -29.36 16.17
CA SER A 152 -49.39 -29.44 15.96
C SER A 152 -48.85 -30.86 16.02
N ALA A 153 -47.78 -31.10 15.26
CA ALA A 153 -46.86 -32.21 15.40
C ALA A 153 -45.43 -31.65 15.40
N SER A 154 -45.04 -31.02 16.50
CA SER A 154 -43.82 -30.22 16.62
C SER A 154 -42.80 -30.82 17.60
N LYS A 155 -41.51 -30.51 17.42
CA LYS A 155 -40.41 -30.95 18.29
C LYS A 155 -40.29 -32.47 18.47
N ASN A 156 -40.80 -33.24 17.52
CA ASN A 156 -40.68 -34.69 17.55
C ASN A 156 -39.33 -35.13 16.98
N THR A 157 -38.86 -36.32 17.36
CA THR A 157 -37.58 -36.88 16.90
C THR A 157 -37.77 -38.28 16.33
N VAL A 158 -37.17 -38.55 15.17
CA VAL A 158 -37.07 -39.88 14.56
C VAL A 158 -35.60 -40.23 14.32
N ASP A 159 -35.12 -41.29 14.97
CA ASP A 159 -33.80 -41.87 14.77
C ASP A 159 -33.94 -43.25 14.12
N ALA A 160 -33.57 -43.35 12.84
CA ALA A 160 -33.74 -44.54 12.02
C ALA A 160 -32.37 -45.11 11.61
N THR A 161 -31.99 -46.25 12.19
CA THR A 161 -30.77 -47.00 11.82
C THR A 161 -31.12 -48.33 11.14
N ASP A 162 -30.54 -48.60 9.98
CA ASP A 162 -30.83 -49.79 9.17
C ASP A 162 -32.33 -49.95 8.85
N VAL A 163 -33.04 -48.85 8.60
CA VAL A 163 -34.49 -48.85 8.33
C VAL A 163 -34.76 -48.78 6.84
N THR A 164 -35.72 -49.56 6.34
CA THR A 164 -36.35 -49.35 5.03
C THR A 164 -37.76 -48.85 5.26
N ALA A 165 -38.10 -47.67 4.75
CA ALA A 165 -39.41 -47.05 4.90
C ALA A 165 -39.91 -46.52 3.55
N THR A 166 -41.23 -46.36 3.44
CA THR A 166 -41.80 -45.55 2.35
C THR A 166 -41.69 -44.09 2.77
N GLU A 167 -42.09 -43.77 4.00
CA GLU A 167 -42.15 -42.39 4.48
C GLU A 167 -41.54 -42.27 5.87
N ILE A 168 -40.73 -41.23 6.07
CA ILE A 168 -40.21 -40.84 7.37
C ILE A 168 -40.49 -39.36 7.60
N ASP A 169 -41.36 -39.07 8.55
CA ASP A 169 -41.79 -37.72 8.91
C ASP A 169 -41.39 -37.39 10.35
N GLY A 170 -40.73 -36.26 10.56
CA GLY A 170 -40.52 -35.75 11.92
C GLY A 170 -41.87 -35.38 12.55
N GLY A 171 -42.67 -34.58 11.83
CA GLY A 171 -44.05 -34.28 12.20
C GLY A 171 -44.97 -34.16 10.98
N LEU A 172 -46.11 -34.83 11.04
CA LEU A 172 -47.15 -34.78 10.02
C LEU A 172 -48.41 -34.12 10.59
N VAL A 173 -48.89 -33.07 9.92
CA VAL A 173 -50.14 -32.38 10.23
C VAL A 173 -51.00 -32.34 8.97
N GLN A 174 -52.16 -32.99 9.04
CA GLN A 174 -53.18 -32.95 8.01
C GLN A 174 -54.41 -32.21 8.55
N LEU A 175 -54.75 -31.10 7.91
CA LEU A 175 -55.89 -30.30 8.32
C LEU A 175 -57.13 -30.59 7.47
N ASP A 176 -58.26 -30.79 8.13
CA ASP A 176 -59.55 -31.03 7.48
C ASP A 176 -60.38 -29.73 7.35
N ASP A 177 -61.05 -29.57 6.20
CA ASP A 177 -61.99 -28.47 5.98
C ASP A 177 -63.20 -28.57 6.91
N THR A 178 -63.22 -27.70 7.92
CA THR A 178 -64.15 -27.80 9.04
C THR A 178 -65.10 -26.61 9.10
N SER A 179 -66.41 -26.88 9.07
CA SER A 179 -67.43 -25.89 9.40
C SER A 179 -67.52 -25.69 10.93
N GLY A 180 -67.12 -24.51 11.42
CA GLY A 180 -67.30 -24.10 12.82
C GLY A 180 -66.02 -23.82 13.62
N VAL A 181 -64.84 -24.16 13.11
CA VAL A 181 -63.55 -23.74 13.68
C VAL A 181 -63.08 -22.47 12.96
N GLN A 182 -63.00 -21.35 13.67
CA GLN A 182 -62.46 -20.11 13.09
C GLN A 182 -60.93 -20.19 13.02
N ASN A 183 -60.37 -19.87 11.84
CA ASN A 183 -58.94 -19.80 11.54
C ASN A 183 -58.13 -21.02 12.02
N PRO A 184 -58.41 -22.22 11.50
CA PRO A 184 -57.61 -23.40 11.80
C PRO A 184 -56.14 -23.19 11.40
N VAL A 185 -55.22 -23.66 12.25
CA VAL A 185 -53.78 -23.57 12.04
C VAL A 185 -53.13 -24.93 12.31
N GLY A 186 -52.17 -25.30 11.46
CA GLY A 186 -51.31 -26.48 11.57
C GLY A 186 -49.85 -26.10 11.81
N LYS A 187 -49.18 -26.78 12.75
CA LYS A 187 -47.76 -26.56 13.05
C LYS A 187 -46.94 -27.86 13.09
N ALA A 188 -46.00 -28.01 12.18
CA ALA A 188 -45.02 -29.09 12.15
C ALA A 188 -43.58 -28.54 12.26
N SER A 189 -43.28 -27.90 13.39
CA SER A 189 -42.04 -27.13 13.58
C SER A 189 -41.08 -27.79 14.58
N GLY A 190 -39.77 -27.57 14.43
CA GLY A 190 -38.76 -28.01 15.39
C GLY A 190 -38.48 -29.51 15.40
N ASN A 191 -38.95 -30.26 14.40
CA ASN A 191 -38.79 -31.71 14.36
C ASN A 191 -37.38 -32.11 13.88
N THR A 192 -36.94 -33.31 14.26
CA THR A 192 -35.63 -33.86 13.86
C THR A 192 -35.77 -35.27 13.31
N VAL A 193 -35.19 -35.51 12.13
CA VAL A 193 -35.12 -36.83 11.50
C VAL A 193 -33.66 -37.19 11.22
N THR A 194 -33.20 -38.33 11.72
CA THR A 194 -31.86 -38.87 11.48
C THR A 194 -31.95 -40.25 10.82
N MET A 195 -31.36 -40.39 9.63
CA MET A 195 -31.22 -41.65 8.90
C MET A 195 -29.76 -42.09 8.86
N ASN A 196 -29.49 -43.29 9.36
CA ASN A 196 -28.16 -43.90 9.41
C ASN A 196 -28.20 -45.28 8.73
N HIS A 197 -27.52 -45.45 7.59
CA HIS A 197 -27.63 -46.66 6.75
C HIS A 197 -29.09 -47.07 6.43
N SER A 198 -29.99 -46.09 6.36
CA SER A 198 -31.43 -46.30 6.14
C SER A 198 -31.85 -45.86 4.74
N THR A 199 -32.93 -46.44 4.21
CA THR A 199 -33.53 -46.10 2.92
C THR A 199 -34.97 -45.64 3.12
N ALA A 200 -35.36 -44.54 2.47
CA ALA A 200 -36.73 -44.05 2.44
C ALA A 200 -37.13 -43.54 1.05
N GLU A 201 -38.40 -43.66 0.64
CA GLU A 201 -38.86 -42.97 -0.57
C GLU A 201 -39.02 -41.47 -0.28
N ARG A 202 -39.64 -41.13 0.85
CA ARG A 202 -39.91 -39.75 1.25
C ARG A 202 -39.41 -39.47 2.66
N VAL A 203 -38.69 -38.35 2.82
CA VAL A 203 -38.21 -37.88 4.12
C VAL A 203 -38.61 -36.42 4.30
N MET A 204 -39.38 -36.12 5.34
CA MET A 204 -39.73 -34.74 5.70
C MET A 204 -39.40 -34.44 7.17
N GLY A 205 -38.80 -33.28 7.43
CA GLY A 205 -38.65 -32.80 8.79
C GLY A 205 -40.00 -32.44 9.40
N GLY A 206 -40.77 -31.59 8.71
CA GLY A 206 -42.16 -31.28 9.07
C GLY A 206 -43.04 -31.04 7.85
N TYR A 207 -44.24 -31.60 7.86
CA TYR A 207 -45.22 -31.42 6.79
C TYR A 207 -46.56 -30.95 7.36
N VAL A 208 -47.01 -29.81 6.87
CA VAL A 208 -48.38 -29.33 7.04
C VAL A 208 -49.08 -29.40 5.70
N GLN A 209 -49.98 -30.36 5.56
CA GLN A 209 -51.00 -30.33 4.52
C GLN A 209 -52.14 -29.44 5.05
N GLY A 210 -52.16 -28.22 4.54
CA GLY A 210 -52.98 -27.13 5.04
C GLY A 210 -54.44 -27.20 4.59
N ASN A 211 -55.10 -26.09 4.87
CA ASN A 211 -56.39 -25.64 4.36
C ASN A 211 -56.21 -24.19 3.90
N ASP A 212 -57.19 -23.57 3.23
CA ASP A 212 -57.10 -22.21 2.66
C ASP A 212 -56.86 -21.06 3.68
N ASN A 213 -56.47 -21.34 4.93
CA ASN A 213 -56.24 -20.37 6.00
C ASN A 213 -54.77 -19.93 6.13
N THR A 214 -54.57 -18.86 6.91
CA THR A 214 -53.28 -18.26 7.21
C THR A 214 -52.74 -18.69 8.56
N GLY A 215 -51.40 -18.81 8.67
CA GLY A 215 -50.70 -19.03 9.94
C GLY A 215 -50.13 -20.43 10.14
N ASN A 216 -50.11 -21.27 9.10
CA ASN A 216 -49.44 -22.56 9.14
C ASN A 216 -47.92 -22.40 9.29
N GLU A 217 -47.26 -23.39 9.91
CA GLU A 217 -45.81 -23.33 10.17
C GLU A 217 -45.17 -24.72 10.03
N ALA A 218 -44.08 -24.80 9.27
CA ALA A 218 -43.14 -25.92 9.31
C ALA A 218 -41.72 -25.37 9.42
N ASN A 219 -41.44 -24.71 10.54
CA ASN A 219 -40.19 -23.97 10.78
C ASN A 219 -39.20 -24.80 11.60
N GLY A 220 -37.89 -24.59 11.42
CA GLY A 220 -36.87 -25.09 12.36
C GLY A 220 -36.71 -26.61 12.37
N ASN A 221 -37.07 -27.31 11.28
CA ASN A 221 -36.93 -28.76 11.21
C ASN A 221 -35.55 -29.17 10.69
N THR A 222 -35.01 -30.28 11.19
CA THR A 222 -33.71 -30.82 10.79
C THR A 222 -33.85 -32.23 10.22
N VAL A 223 -33.30 -32.47 9.02
CA VAL A 223 -33.20 -33.78 8.39
C VAL A 223 -31.73 -34.12 8.17
N THR A 224 -31.28 -35.28 8.66
CA THR A 224 -29.89 -35.75 8.52
C THR A 224 -29.85 -37.13 7.87
N LEU A 225 -29.19 -37.25 6.72
CA LEU A 225 -28.86 -38.51 6.06
C LEU A 225 -27.35 -38.73 6.20
N GLN A 226 -26.96 -39.84 6.83
CA GLN A 226 -25.56 -40.15 7.10
C GLN A 226 -25.23 -41.62 6.92
N ASN A 227 -23.94 -41.89 6.70
CA ASN A 227 -23.36 -43.23 6.60
C ASN A 227 -24.14 -44.11 5.60
N GLY A 228 -24.13 -43.76 4.32
CA GLY A 228 -24.77 -44.58 3.29
C GLY A 228 -26.29 -44.63 3.34
N ALA A 229 -26.95 -43.68 4.01
CA ALA A 229 -28.40 -43.53 3.92
C ALA A 229 -28.82 -43.16 2.48
N SER A 230 -30.05 -43.50 2.10
CA SER A 230 -30.62 -43.16 0.80
C SER A 230 -32.04 -42.63 0.89
N ALA A 231 -32.36 -41.60 0.12
CA ALA A 231 -33.74 -41.14 -0.06
C ALA A 231 -34.09 -40.87 -1.52
N GLU A 232 -35.37 -40.91 -1.88
CA GLU A 232 -35.83 -40.34 -3.15
C GLU A 232 -36.15 -38.85 -2.98
N THR A 233 -37.09 -38.48 -2.10
CA THR A 233 -37.45 -37.08 -1.79
C THR A 233 -36.98 -36.68 -0.40
N VAL A 234 -36.36 -35.50 -0.29
CA VAL A 234 -35.92 -34.92 1.00
C VAL A 234 -36.40 -33.48 1.10
N ILE A 235 -37.18 -33.17 2.13
CA ILE A 235 -37.69 -31.82 2.40
C ILE A 235 -37.51 -31.48 3.89
N GLY A 236 -36.96 -30.31 4.21
CA GLY A 236 -36.80 -29.89 5.61
C GLY A 236 -38.16 -29.54 6.23
N GLY A 237 -38.85 -28.56 5.64
CA GLY A 237 -40.22 -28.18 6.02
C GLY A 237 -41.10 -27.94 4.81
N LYS A 238 -42.37 -28.38 4.86
CA LYS A 238 -43.34 -28.20 3.78
C LYS A 238 -44.68 -27.67 4.32
N VAL A 239 -45.19 -26.61 3.70
CA VAL A 239 -46.58 -26.14 3.84
C VAL A 239 -47.21 -26.13 2.46
N GLU A 240 -48.30 -26.87 2.29
CA GLU A 240 -49.02 -27.03 1.02
C GLU A 240 -50.52 -26.79 1.21
N ASN A 241 -51.23 -26.33 0.17
CA ASN A 241 -52.67 -26.07 0.19
C ASN A 241 -53.10 -25.12 1.32
N GLY A 242 -52.36 -24.02 1.52
CA GLY A 242 -52.65 -23.03 2.55
C GLY A 242 -51.55 -21.97 2.67
N SER A 243 -51.73 -21.00 3.56
CA SER A 243 -50.71 -19.97 3.82
C SER A 243 -49.93 -20.23 5.10
N GLY A 244 -48.60 -20.19 5.00
CA GLY A 244 -47.71 -20.48 6.12
C GLY A 244 -46.22 -20.38 5.81
N ASN A 245 -45.41 -20.34 6.86
CA ASN A 245 -43.97 -20.17 6.76
C ASN A 245 -43.22 -21.50 6.89
N THR A 246 -42.08 -21.60 6.19
CA THR A 246 -41.13 -22.72 6.25
C THR A 246 -39.71 -22.19 6.43
N ASN A 247 -39.49 -21.49 7.54
CA ASN A 247 -38.23 -20.84 7.85
C ASN A 247 -37.29 -21.76 8.65
N GLU A 248 -35.98 -21.51 8.58
CA GLU A 248 -34.97 -22.09 9.48
C GLU A 248 -34.86 -23.63 9.42
N ASN A 249 -35.28 -24.27 8.33
CA ASN A 249 -35.12 -25.70 8.16
C ASN A 249 -33.72 -26.08 7.68
N GLU A 250 -33.22 -27.23 8.10
CA GLU A 250 -31.87 -27.71 7.83
C GLU A 250 -31.89 -29.12 7.25
N ILE A 251 -31.20 -29.33 6.13
CA ILE A 251 -30.93 -30.65 5.55
C ILE A 251 -29.42 -30.89 5.56
N ASN A 252 -28.99 -32.02 6.13
CA ASN A 252 -27.61 -32.46 6.19
C ASN A 252 -27.45 -33.81 5.51
N ILE A 253 -26.66 -33.88 4.42
CA ILE A 253 -26.38 -35.10 3.68
C ILE A 253 -24.87 -35.34 3.73
N THR A 254 -24.46 -36.41 4.43
CA THR A 254 -23.04 -36.79 4.57
C THR A 254 -22.83 -38.24 4.14
N ASP A 255 -21.92 -38.47 3.19
CA ASP A 255 -21.59 -39.82 2.68
C ASP A 255 -22.84 -40.66 2.33
N SER A 256 -23.86 -40.02 1.73
CA SER A 256 -25.20 -40.58 1.53
C SER A 256 -25.72 -40.27 0.12
N THR A 257 -26.80 -40.94 -0.28
CA THR A 257 -27.37 -40.86 -1.64
C THR A 257 -28.75 -40.23 -1.63
N VAL A 258 -29.05 -39.34 -2.58
CA VAL A 258 -30.43 -38.93 -2.86
C VAL A 258 -30.69 -39.09 -4.35
N ASN A 259 -31.77 -39.79 -4.71
CA ASN A 259 -32.18 -40.03 -6.09
C ASN A 259 -33.63 -39.59 -6.28
N SER A 260 -33.83 -38.27 -6.39
CA SER A 260 -35.16 -37.68 -6.50
C SER A 260 -35.64 -37.59 -7.94
N ALA A 261 -36.93 -37.81 -8.14
CA ALA A 261 -37.65 -37.41 -9.34
C ALA A 261 -38.29 -36.01 -9.21
N ASN A 262 -38.31 -35.45 -8.00
CA ASN A 262 -38.88 -34.13 -7.68
C ASN A 262 -37.79 -33.22 -7.12
N ASP A 263 -38.08 -31.94 -6.98
CA ASP A 263 -37.16 -31.00 -6.34
C ASP A 263 -36.85 -31.35 -4.88
N MET A 264 -35.68 -30.93 -4.42
CA MET A 264 -35.26 -30.97 -3.02
C MET A 264 -35.38 -29.59 -2.40
N TYR A 265 -36.03 -29.50 -1.23
CA TYR A 265 -36.27 -28.21 -0.55
C TYR A 265 -35.77 -28.18 0.88
N GLY A 266 -35.04 -27.14 1.27
CA GLY A 266 -34.86 -26.84 2.70
C GLY A 266 -36.20 -26.45 3.31
N GLY A 267 -36.87 -25.44 2.73
CA GLY A 267 -38.24 -25.07 3.04
C GLY A 267 -39.07 -24.84 1.76
N TYR A 268 -40.30 -25.36 1.74
CA TYR A 268 -41.28 -25.14 0.68
C TYR A 268 -42.59 -24.61 1.23
N THR A 269 -43.09 -23.53 0.64
CA THR A 269 -44.43 -23.03 0.91
C THR A 269 -45.15 -22.59 -0.36
N ASP A 270 -46.43 -22.94 -0.47
CA ASP A 270 -47.28 -22.38 -1.51
C ASP A 270 -47.52 -20.89 -1.26
N ASN A 271 -47.88 -20.46 -0.05
CA ASN A 271 -48.21 -19.06 0.24
C ASN A 271 -47.61 -18.59 1.56
N GLY A 272 -46.36 -18.12 1.54
CA GLY A 272 -45.68 -17.56 2.71
C GLY A 272 -44.18 -17.46 2.50
N SER A 273 -43.43 -17.25 3.57
CA SER A 273 -41.98 -17.10 3.49
C SER A 273 -41.22 -18.41 3.73
N ALA A 274 -40.09 -18.56 3.04
CA ALA A 274 -39.14 -19.66 3.19
C ALA A 274 -37.73 -19.11 3.43
N ASN A 275 -37.52 -18.52 4.61
CA ASN A 275 -36.31 -17.79 4.99
C ASN A 275 -35.34 -18.65 5.81
N ASN A 276 -34.04 -18.36 5.73
CA ASN A 276 -33.00 -18.92 6.58
C ASN A 276 -32.89 -20.46 6.54
N ASN A 277 -33.38 -21.11 5.48
CA ASN A 277 -33.20 -22.55 5.31
C ASN A 277 -31.77 -22.88 4.89
N THR A 278 -31.32 -24.10 5.15
CA THR A 278 -29.96 -24.55 4.84
C THR A 278 -29.96 -25.98 4.30
N ILE A 279 -29.29 -26.21 3.17
CA ILE A 279 -28.98 -27.54 2.64
C ILE A 279 -27.46 -27.70 2.61
N SER A 280 -26.94 -28.70 3.31
CA SER A 280 -25.51 -29.02 3.39
C SER A 280 -25.26 -30.42 2.84
N ILE A 281 -24.41 -30.52 1.82
CA ILE A 281 -24.02 -31.79 1.18
C ILE A 281 -22.51 -31.96 1.27
N THR A 282 -22.06 -33.03 1.92
CA THR A 282 -20.65 -33.36 2.11
C THR A 282 -20.39 -34.79 1.66
N ASN A 283 -19.59 -34.96 0.60
CA ASN A 283 -19.33 -36.25 -0.05
C ASN A 283 -20.61 -37.02 -0.42
N GLY A 284 -21.71 -36.32 -0.70
CA GLY A 284 -23.00 -36.92 -1.06
C GLY A 284 -23.11 -37.18 -2.57
N ASN A 285 -23.89 -38.20 -2.93
CA ASN A 285 -24.29 -38.46 -4.32
C ASN A 285 -25.76 -38.07 -4.50
N VAL A 286 -26.02 -36.89 -5.04
CA VAL A 286 -27.37 -36.31 -5.12
C VAL A 286 -27.74 -36.12 -6.58
N THR A 287 -28.73 -36.89 -7.03
CA THR A 287 -29.35 -36.76 -8.34
C THR A 287 -30.80 -36.32 -8.17
N VAL A 288 -31.16 -35.20 -8.79
CA VAL A 288 -32.51 -34.63 -8.81
C VAL A 288 -32.93 -34.52 -10.28
N LYS A 289 -33.64 -35.53 -10.79
CA LYS A 289 -33.87 -35.72 -12.23
C LYS A 289 -34.84 -34.67 -12.77
N ASN A 290 -34.39 -33.87 -13.74
CA ASN A 290 -35.18 -32.79 -14.36
C ASN A 290 -35.79 -31.83 -13.33
N SER A 291 -35.10 -31.67 -12.20
CA SER A 291 -35.57 -30.96 -11.02
C SER A 291 -34.39 -30.30 -10.30
N SER A 292 -34.69 -29.50 -9.28
CA SER A 292 -33.76 -28.55 -8.67
C SER A 292 -33.46 -28.85 -7.21
N ILE A 293 -32.30 -28.39 -6.75
CA ILE A 293 -31.98 -28.25 -5.33
C ILE A 293 -32.22 -26.78 -4.97
N ILE A 294 -33.17 -26.51 -4.07
CA ILE A 294 -33.54 -25.14 -3.70
C ILE A 294 -33.62 -25.03 -2.18
N SER A 295 -32.80 -24.19 -1.55
CA SER A 295 -32.82 -24.12 -0.09
C SER A 295 -34.13 -23.51 0.46
N GLY A 296 -34.66 -22.45 -0.15
CA GLY A 296 -35.99 -21.91 0.18
C GLY A 296 -36.83 -21.66 -1.07
N ARG A 297 -38.09 -22.10 -1.08
CA ARG A 297 -39.03 -21.86 -2.17
C ARG A 297 -40.36 -21.31 -1.67
N ALA A 298 -40.75 -20.15 -2.21
CA ALA A 298 -42.10 -19.58 -2.08
C ALA A 298 -42.76 -19.54 -3.46
N ASN A 299 -43.84 -20.32 -3.65
CA ASN A 299 -44.37 -20.59 -4.98
C ASN A 299 -45.49 -19.63 -5.42
N ASP A 300 -46.34 -19.17 -4.50
CA ASP A 300 -47.46 -18.26 -4.71
C ASP A 300 -47.53 -17.24 -3.55
N GLY A 301 -48.34 -16.18 -3.71
CA GLY A 301 -48.70 -15.29 -2.59
C GLY A 301 -47.69 -14.21 -2.17
N GLY A 302 -46.57 -14.06 -2.87
CA GLY A 302 -45.64 -12.94 -2.71
C GLY A 302 -44.79 -12.96 -1.43
N GLY A 303 -44.53 -14.16 -0.88
CA GLY A 303 -43.68 -14.32 0.28
C GLY A 303 -42.19 -14.19 -0.03
N ASP A 304 -41.44 -13.60 0.89
CA ASP A 304 -40.00 -13.40 0.74
C ASP A 304 -39.20 -14.69 0.99
N VAL A 305 -38.05 -14.79 0.32
CA VAL A 305 -37.07 -15.88 0.41
C VAL A 305 -35.69 -15.30 0.66
N ILE A 306 -35.34 -15.21 1.94
CA ILE A 306 -34.21 -14.45 2.45
C ILE A 306 -33.25 -15.33 3.25
N GLY A 307 -31.94 -15.19 3.04
CA GLY A 307 -30.93 -15.77 3.92
C GLY A 307 -30.74 -17.28 3.80
N ASN A 308 -31.21 -17.89 2.71
CA ASN A 308 -31.13 -19.33 2.50
C ASN A 308 -29.74 -19.75 2.00
N VAL A 309 -29.33 -20.98 2.31
CA VAL A 309 -27.97 -21.46 2.02
C VAL A 309 -27.98 -22.84 1.39
N VAL A 310 -27.33 -23.02 0.25
CA VAL A 310 -26.91 -24.35 -0.25
C VAL A 310 -25.39 -24.44 -0.15
N SER A 311 -24.88 -25.46 0.53
CA SER A 311 -23.44 -25.73 0.67
C SER A 311 -23.10 -27.11 0.14
N ILE A 312 -22.22 -27.19 -0.85
CA ILE A 312 -21.71 -28.43 -1.43
C ILE A 312 -20.19 -28.48 -1.22
N SER A 313 -19.74 -29.52 -0.54
CA SER A 313 -18.34 -29.68 -0.15
C SER A 313 -17.85 -31.12 -0.25
N GLY A 314 -16.54 -31.31 -0.16
CA GLY A 314 -15.92 -32.62 -0.24
C GLY A 314 -15.64 -33.06 -1.69
N LYS A 315 -14.46 -33.63 -1.92
CA LYS A 315 -14.01 -34.01 -3.27
C LYS A 315 -14.82 -35.14 -3.91
N GLN A 316 -15.55 -35.91 -3.10
CA GLN A 316 -16.38 -37.03 -3.55
C GLN A 316 -17.83 -36.64 -3.80
N SER A 317 -18.23 -35.39 -3.53
CA SER A 317 -19.58 -34.94 -3.85
C SER A 317 -19.83 -35.01 -5.35
N ASN A 318 -20.96 -35.61 -5.71
CA ASN A 318 -21.40 -35.77 -7.10
C ASN A 318 -22.86 -35.33 -7.19
N ILE A 319 -23.08 -34.17 -7.79
CA ILE A 319 -24.38 -33.53 -7.87
C ILE A 319 -24.83 -33.53 -9.33
N SER A 320 -26.09 -33.92 -9.57
CA SER A 320 -26.75 -33.84 -10.86
C SER A 320 -28.16 -33.29 -10.69
N ALA A 321 -28.37 -32.03 -11.03
CA ALA A 321 -29.67 -31.36 -10.93
C ALA A 321 -29.85 -30.43 -12.13
N TRP A 322 -31.08 -30.04 -12.45
CA TRP A 322 -31.29 -29.00 -13.46
C TRP A 322 -30.80 -27.63 -12.94
N SER A 323 -31.13 -27.30 -11.69
CA SER A 323 -30.70 -26.06 -11.03
C SER A 323 -30.26 -26.30 -9.58
N VAL A 324 -29.29 -25.51 -9.12
CA VAL A 324 -28.89 -25.39 -7.72
C VAL A 324 -29.08 -23.94 -7.30
N ASN A 325 -30.04 -23.68 -6.41
CA ASN A 325 -30.48 -22.35 -6.06
C ASN A 325 -30.47 -22.10 -4.55
N GLY A 326 -29.92 -20.97 -4.12
CA GLY A 326 -30.04 -20.51 -2.74
C GLY A 326 -31.50 -20.24 -2.36
N GLY A 327 -32.28 -19.59 -3.23
CA GLY A 327 -33.70 -19.36 -2.98
C GLY A 327 -34.49 -18.94 -4.21
N TYR A 328 -35.77 -19.34 -4.27
CA TYR A 328 -36.70 -19.01 -5.35
C TYR A 328 -37.96 -18.33 -4.79
N ALA A 329 -38.22 -17.10 -5.19
CA ALA A 329 -39.40 -16.33 -4.78
C ALA A 329 -40.30 -15.97 -5.97
N ASN A 330 -41.57 -16.37 -5.93
CA ASN A 330 -42.58 -15.94 -6.89
C ASN A 330 -43.43 -14.79 -6.32
N ASN A 331 -43.40 -13.64 -7.00
CA ASN A 331 -43.98 -12.35 -6.63
C ASN A 331 -43.53 -11.79 -5.26
N GLY A 332 -42.46 -12.37 -4.68
CA GLY A 332 -41.81 -11.92 -3.45
C GLY A 332 -40.36 -11.52 -3.69
N LYS A 333 -39.61 -11.23 -2.64
CA LYS A 333 -38.19 -10.85 -2.75
C LYS A 333 -37.26 -12.04 -2.54
N ALA A 334 -36.22 -12.16 -3.38
CA ALA A 334 -35.15 -13.14 -3.22
C ALA A 334 -33.86 -12.43 -2.78
N GLN A 335 -33.53 -12.50 -1.48
CA GLN A 335 -32.45 -11.67 -0.93
C GLN A 335 -31.44 -12.45 -0.10
N LYS A 336 -30.16 -12.06 -0.18
CA LYS A 336 -29.11 -12.56 0.72
C LYS A 336 -29.04 -14.09 0.78
N ASN A 337 -29.36 -14.76 -0.32
CA ASN A 337 -29.24 -16.20 -0.42
C ASN A 337 -27.82 -16.56 -0.89
N LEU A 338 -27.30 -17.70 -0.43
CA LEU A 338 -25.92 -18.12 -0.68
C LEU A 338 -25.88 -19.53 -1.26
N VAL A 339 -25.23 -19.69 -2.41
CA VAL A 339 -24.77 -21.01 -2.88
C VAL A 339 -23.26 -21.09 -2.71
N ASN A 340 -22.78 -22.12 -2.05
CA ASN A 340 -21.37 -22.31 -1.75
C ASN A 340 -20.87 -23.67 -2.24
N ILE A 341 -20.01 -23.68 -3.25
CA ILE A 341 -19.43 -24.88 -3.84
C ILE A 341 -17.92 -24.85 -3.64
N SER A 342 -17.40 -25.81 -2.88
CA SER A 342 -15.97 -25.89 -2.54
C SER A 342 -15.24 -27.07 -3.17
N GLY A 343 -15.96 -27.99 -3.81
CA GLY A 343 -15.40 -29.17 -4.46
C GLY A 343 -16.46 -30.13 -4.98
N GLY A 344 -16.00 -31.24 -5.57
CA GLY A 344 -16.85 -32.27 -6.16
C GLY A 344 -17.07 -32.08 -7.67
N ARG A 345 -17.96 -32.91 -8.22
CA ARG A 345 -18.42 -32.83 -9.61
C ARG A 345 -19.87 -32.38 -9.61
N ILE A 346 -20.14 -31.23 -10.22
CA ILE A 346 -21.46 -30.61 -10.23
C ILE A 346 -21.96 -30.54 -11.67
N SER A 347 -23.04 -31.25 -11.94
CA SER A 347 -23.78 -31.18 -13.20
C SER A 347 -25.04 -30.37 -12.97
N ALA A 348 -25.07 -29.11 -13.46
CA ALA A 348 -26.21 -28.22 -13.35
C ALA A 348 -26.28 -27.28 -14.56
N ASP A 349 -27.47 -26.95 -15.02
CA ASP A 349 -27.64 -25.91 -16.04
C ASP A 349 -27.65 -24.52 -15.41
N ASN A 350 -28.14 -24.41 -14.19
CA ASN A 350 -28.22 -23.15 -13.45
C ASN A 350 -27.65 -23.30 -12.03
N ILE A 351 -26.79 -22.36 -11.63
CA ILE A 351 -26.30 -22.19 -10.27
C ILE A 351 -26.54 -20.74 -9.89
N VAL A 352 -27.54 -20.52 -9.04
CA VAL A 352 -28.09 -19.18 -8.80
C VAL A 352 -28.12 -18.86 -7.32
N GLY A 353 -27.66 -17.67 -6.95
CA GLY A 353 -27.70 -17.19 -5.56
C GLY A 353 -29.15 -17.03 -5.11
N GLY A 354 -29.91 -16.19 -5.82
CA GLY A 354 -31.36 -16.03 -5.64
C GLY A 354 -32.08 -15.83 -6.97
N ASP A 355 -33.29 -16.36 -7.06
CA ASP A 355 -34.15 -16.34 -8.23
C ASP A 355 -35.50 -15.71 -7.92
N GLY A 356 -35.89 -14.71 -8.70
CA GLY A 356 -37.11 -13.93 -8.50
C GLY A 356 -38.01 -13.94 -9.73
N ASN A 357 -39.29 -14.22 -9.54
CA ASN A 357 -40.31 -14.02 -10.58
C ASN A 357 -41.28 -12.92 -10.16
N THR A 358 -41.63 -11.99 -11.05
CA THR A 358 -42.62 -10.95 -10.76
C THR A 358 -43.51 -10.66 -11.97
N ASN A 359 -44.81 -10.49 -11.70
CA ASN A 359 -45.78 -9.97 -12.65
C ASN A 359 -46.29 -8.57 -12.28
N ALA A 360 -45.62 -7.90 -11.33
CA ALA A 360 -46.04 -6.60 -10.83
C ALA A 360 -46.05 -5.54 -11.94
N GLU A 361 -47.06 -4.66 -11.92
CA GLU A 361 -47.18 -3.52 -12.85
C GLU A 361 -46.48 -2.25 -12.31
N SER A 362 -45.76 -2.35 -11.19
CA SER A 362 -45.13 -1.22 -10.50
C SER A 362 -43.80 -1.63 -9.90
N ALA A 363 -42.92 -0.65 -9.66
CA ALA A 363 -41.56 -0.86 -9.17
C ALA A 363 -41.50 -1.75 -7.92
N VAL A 364 -40.65 -2.78 -7.98
CA VAL A 364 -40.38 -3.71 -6.86
C VAL A 364 -38.97 -3.43 -6.35
N GLN A 365 -38.89 -2.71 -5.22
CA GLN A 365 -37.62 -2.39 -4.57
C GLN A 365 -36.98 -3.63 -3.96
N ASP A 366 -35.67 -3.73 -4.12
CA ASP A 366 -34.83 -4.83 -3.64
C ASP A 366 -35.38 -6.21 -4.04
N PHE A 367 -35.74 -6.37 -5.32
CA PHE A 367 -36.40 -7.57 -5.82
C PHE A 367 -35.47 -8.80 -5.74
N VAL A 368 -34.29 -8.73 -6.36
CA VAL A 368 -33.26 -9.78 -6.27
C VAL A 368 -31.93 -9.13 -5.86
N THR A 369 -31.64 -9.17 -4.56
CA THR A 369 -30.51 -8.38 -4.01
C THR A 369 -29.63 -9.10 -2.99
N GLY A 370 -28.34 -8.78 -3.00
CA GLY A 370 -27.39 -9.27 -2.01
C GLY A 370 -27.13 -10.78 -2.07
N ASN A 371 -27.54 -11.46 -3.15
CA ASN A 371 -27.37 -12.91 -3.28
C ASN A 371 -25.97 -13.26 -3.77
N VAL A 372 -25.44 -14.39 -3.33
CA VAL A 372 -24.05 -14.76 -3.56
C VAL A 372 -23.91 -16.19 -4.05
N VAL A 373 -23.04 -16.39 -5.04
CA VAL A 373 -22.55 -17.71 -5.45
C VAL A 373 -21.04 -17.77 -5.24
N ASN A 374 -20.57 -18.65 -4.35
CA ASN A 374 -19.16 -18.96 -4.20
C ASN A 374 -18.80 -20.24 -4.96
N ILE A 375 -17.76 -20.18 -5.79
CA ILE A 375 -17.12 -21.35 -6.39
C ILE A 375 -15.63 -21.34 -6.05
N ALA A 376 -15.22 -22.19 -5.10
CA ALA A 376 -13.82 -22.30 -4.64
C ALA A 376 -13.07 -23.49 -5.25
N GLY A 377 -13.78 -24.42 -5.88
CA GLY A 377 -13.21 -25.62 -6.46
C GLY A 377 -14.27 -26.56 -7.04
N GLY A 378 -13.81 -27.68 -7.58
CA GLY A 378 -14.65 -28.67 -8.25
C GLY A 378 -14.68 -28.49 -9.77
N THR A 379 -15.39 -29.40 -10.42
CA THR A 379 -15.64 -29.38 -11.86
C THR A 379 -17.11 -29.13 -12.11
N ILE A 380 -17.41 -28.03 -12.80
CA ILE A 380 -18.77 -27.58 -13.09
C ILE A 380 -19.07 -27.86 -14.57
N THR A 381 -20.09 -28.68 -14.82
CA THR A 381 -20.50 -29.08 -16.17
C THR A 381 -22.00 -28.90 -16.35
N PRO A 382 -22.49 -28.69 -17.58
CA PRO A 382 -23.93 -28.57 -17.82
C PRO A 382 -24.64 -29.90 -17.53
N TYR A 383 -25.88 -29.82 -17.06
CA TYR A 383 -26.75 -30.99 -16.95
C TYR A 383 -27.25 -31.41 -18.33
N SER A 384 -27.63 -30.43 -19.16
CA SER A 384 -28.01 -30.61 -20.55
C SER A 384 -26.77 -30.52 -21.46
N LEU A 385 -26.43 -31.61 -22.15
CA LEU A 385 -25.15 -31.76 -22.88
C LEU A 385 -24.85 -30.69 -23.93
N ASP A 386 -25.88 -30.06 -24.48
CA ASP A 386 -25.77 -29.04 -25.53
C ASP A 386 -25.74 -27.60 -24.98
N ASN A 387 -25.88 -27.42 -23.66
CA ASN A 387 -25.92 -26.12 -23.00
C ASN A 387 -24.59 -25.77 -22.31
N ASN A 388 -24.48 -24.53 -21.86
CA ASN A 388 -23.50 -24.09 -20.88
C ASN A 388 -24.16 -23.94 -19.50
N VAL A 389 -23.34 -23.84 -18.47
CA VAL A 389 -23.78 -23.62 -17.09
C VAL A 389 -23.94 -22.14 -16.84
N VAL A 390 -25.12 -21.68 -16.44
CA VAL A 390 -25.33 -20.32 -15.95
C VAL A 390 -24.91 -20.26 -14.49
N ILE A 391 -23.96 -19.39 -14.16
CA ILE A 391 -23.59 -19.06 -12.77
C ILE A 391 -23.91 -17.60 -12.52
N ALA A 392 -24.89 -17.33 -11.67
CA ALA A 392 -25.39 -15.97 -11.46
C ALA A 392 -25.65 -15.68 -9.98
N GLY A 393 -25.30 -14.47 -9.53
CA GLY A 393 -25.79 -13.98 -8.25
C GLY A 393 -27.31 -13.84 -8.26
N ALA A 394 -27.87 -13.34 -9.37
CA ALA A 394 -29.31 -13.15 -9.59
C ALA A 394 -29.80 -13.83 -10.88
N GLY A 395 -30.80 -14.70 -10.74
CA GLY A 395 -31.69 -15.13 -11.82
C GLY A 395 -33.05 -14.46 -11.65
N PHE A 396 -33.77 -14.16 -12.74
CA PHE A 396 -35.13 -13.64 -12.60
C PHE A 396 -35.96 -13.71 -13.88
N PHE A 397 -37.27 -13.55 -13.70
CA PHE A 397 -38.22 -13.29 -14.78
C PHE A 397 -39.08 -12.06 -14.41
N ASP A 398 -38.95 -10.99 -15.19
CA ASP A 398 -39.66 -9.72 -15.00
C ASP A 398 -40.07 -9.13 -16.36
N LEU A 399 -41.26 -9.50 -16.83
CA LEU A 399 -41.82 -9.04 -18.11
C LEU A 399 -42.07 -7.52 -18.18
N LYS A 400 -42.07 -6.83 -17.04
CA LYS A 400 -42.46 -5.41 -16.96
C LYS A 400 -41.27 -4.49 -16.74
N GLY A 401 -40.10 -5.02 -16.43
CA GLY A 401 -38.90 -4.23 -16.15
C GLY A 401 -39.13 -3.28 -14.98
N VAL A 402 -39.54 -3.82 -13.84
CA VAL A 402 -39.89 -3.05 -12.64
C VAL A 402 -39.11 -3.48 -11.39
N GLY A 403 -38.47 -4.65 -11.40
CA GLY A 403 -37.68 -5.18 -10.30
C GLY A 403 -36.26 -4.63 -10.27
N GLU A 404 -35.78 -4.26 -9.08
CA GLU A 404 -34.38 -3.86 -8.87
C GLU A 404 -33.47 -5.07 -8.61
N ILE A 405 -32.31 -5.13 -9.29
CA ILE A 405 -31.33 -6.21 -9.20
C ILE A 405 -29.97 -5.66 -8.75
N LYS A 406 -29.67 -5.79 -7.46
CA LYS A 406 -28.56 -5.04 -6.85
C LYS A 406 -27.68 -5.89 -5.96
N GLU A 407 -26.39 -5.53 -5.92
CA GLU A 407 -25.43 -6.08 -4.94
C GLU A 407 -25.33 -7.61 -4.95
N ASN A 408 -25.58 -8.27 -6.09
CA ASN A 408 -25.40 -9.72 -6.19
C ASN A 408 -23.96 -10.05 -6.57
N GLU A 409 -23.42 -11.13 -6.02
CA GLU A 409 -22.01 -11.48 -6.18
C GLU A 409 -21.82 -12.89 -6.76
N VAL A 410 -20.85 -13.00 -7.67
CA VAL A 410 -20.23 -14.28 -8.02
C VAL A 410 -18.79 -14.23 -7.52
N ASN A 411 -18.43 -15.14 -6.62
CA ASN A 411 -17.18 -15.16 -5.91
C ASN A 411 -16.38 -16.41 -6.31
N LEU A 412 -15.23 -16.20 -6.94
CA LEU A 412 -14.35 -17.28 -7.38
C LEU A 412 -13.07 -17.30 -6.55
N SER A 413 -12.62 -18.48 -6.17
CA SER A 413 -11.35 -18.69 -5.47
C SER A 413 -10.71 -20.01 -5.86
N GLY A 414 -9.43 -20.21 -5.55
CA GLY A 414 -8.74 -21.47 -5.84
C GLY A 414 -8.52 -21.72 -7.34
N THR A 415 -8.91 -22.91 -7.81
CA THR A 415 -8.74 -23.41 -9.18
C THR A 415 -9.94 -24.25 -9.66
N PRO A 416 -11.16 -23.70 -9.72
CA PRO A 416 -12.32 -24.42 -10.23
C PRO A 416 -12.21 -24.60 -11.75
N ASP A 417 -12.73 -25.72 -12.27
CA ASP A 417 -12.93 -25.91 -13.70
C ASP A 417 -14.29 -25.34 -14.10
N LEU A 418 -14.25 -24.20 -14.80
CA LEU A 418 -15.40 -23.42 -15.25
C LEU A 418 -15.46 -23.30 -16.77
N THR A 419 -14.77 -24.18 -17.50
CA THR A 419 -14.63 -24.10 -18.96
C THR A 419 -15.95 -24.09 -19.74
N LYS A 420 -17.03 -24.56 -19.11
CA LYS A 420 -18.40 -24.61 -19.62
C LYS A 420 -19.37 -23.63 -18.95
N ALA A 421 -18.86 -22.70 -18.15
CA ALA A 421 -19.69 -21.77 -17.37
C ALA A 421 -19.76 -20.38 -18.01
N ASP A 422 -20.98 -19.87 -18.13
CA ASP A 422 -21.30 -18.49 -18.41
C ASP A 422 -21.56 -17.77 -17.08
N LEU A 423 -20.74 -16.76 -16.78
CA LEU A 423 -20.84 -15.99 -15.55
C LEU A 423 -21.69 -14.74 -15.75
N TYR A 424 -22.65 -14.53 -14.86
CA TYR A 424 -23.58 -13.41 -14.92
C TYR A 424 -23.58 -12.62 -13.60
N GLY A 425 -23.50 -11.30 -13.68
CA GLY A 425 -23.93 -10.45 -12.57
C GLY A 425 -25.42 -10.61 -12.31
N TRP A 426 -26.19 -10.70 -13.39
CA TRP A 426 -27.61 -11.02 -13.40
C TRP A 426 -28.04 -11.65 -14.73
N LYS A 427 -29.03 -12.54 -14.69
CA LYS A 427 -29.62 -13.23 -15.86
C LYS A 427 -31.14 -13.15 -15.82
N SER A 428 -31.72 -12.55 -16.86
CA SER A 428 -33.17 -12.55 -17.11
C SER A 428 -33.56 -13.74 -17.98
N ASP A 429 -34.67 -14.40 -17.66
CA ASP A 429 -35.33 -15.39 -18.52
C ASP A 429 -36.25 -14.76 -19.57
N ASP A 430 -36.47 -13.45 -19.47
CA ASP A 430 -37.04 -12.65 -20.54
C ASP A 430 -35.92 -12.09 -21.44
N ASP A 431 -35.87 -12.57 -22.68
CA ASP A 431 -34.88 -12.17 -23.69
C ASP A 431 -35.03 -10.69 -24.11
N ASP A 432 -36.21 -10.08 -23.90
CA ASP A 432 -36.48 -8.68 -24.22
C ASP A 432 -36.12 -7.72 -23.06
N TYR A 433 -35.64 -8.24 -21.93
CA TYR A 433 -35.29 -7.44 -20.77
C TYR A 433 -34.09 -6.53 -21.03
N THR A 434 -34.30 -5.21 -20.92
CA THR A 434 -33.31 -4.20 -21.30
C THR A 434 -32.39 -3.73 -20.17
N GLY A 435 -32.59 -4.21 -18.93
CA GLY A 435 -31.87 -3.71 -17.76
C GLY A 435 -32.30 -2.33 -17.29
N LYS A 436 -33.35 -1.73 -17.87
CA LYS A 436 -33.78 -0.36 -17.61
C LYS A 436 -35.28 -0.26 -17.33
N ASP A 437 -35.65 0.71 -16.51
CA ASP A 437 -37.05 1.07 -16.26
C ASP A 437 -37.67 1.82 -17.48
N VAL A 438 -38.97 2.12 -17.39
CA VAL A 438 -39.71 2.87 -18.42
C VAL A 438 -39.18 4.29 -18.69
N ASN A 439 -38.36 4.84 -17.80
CA ASN A 439 -37.72 6.15 -17.94
C ASN A 439 -36.27 6.05 -18.45
N GLY A 440 -35.77 4.82 -18.67
CA GLY A 440 -34.40 4.55 -19.09
C GLY A 440 -33.37 4.50 -17.95
N ASN A 441 -33.79 4.50 -16.69
CA ASN A 441 -32.89 4.35 -15.55
C ASN A 441 -32.44 2.89 -15.41
N PRO A 442 -31.17 2.60 -15.11
CA PRO A 442 -30.72 1.24 -14.82
C PRO A 442 -31.46 0.65 -13.62
N LEU A 443 -31.94 -0.59 -13.77
CA LEU A 443 -32.53 -1.39 -12.68
C LEU A 443 -31.51 -2.29 -12.00
N HIS A 444 -30.26 -2.31 -12.51
CA HIS A 444 -29.16 -3.06 -11.94
C HIS A 444 -28.07 -2.12 -11.40
N SER A 445 -27.45 -2.50 -10.27
CA SER A 445 -26.29 -1.79 -9.73
C SER A 445 -25.50 -2.62 -8.73
N GLY A 446 -24.17 -2.52 -8.74
CA GLY A 446 -23.29 -3.16 -7.74
C GLY A 446 -23.16 -4.67 -7.87
N ASN A 447 -23.64 -5.27 -8.97
CA ASN A 447 -23.47 -6.70 -9.20
C ASN A 447 -22.00 -7.00 -9.56
N THR A 448 -21.36 -7.86 -8.77
CA THR A 448 -19.89 -7.95 -8.73
C THR A 448 -19.38 -9.37 -9.00
N LEU A 449 -18.38 -9.48 -9.87
CA LEU A 449 -17.55 -10.68 -10.00
C LEU A 449 -16.30 -10.51 -9.13
N ASN A 450 -16.22 -11.20 -8.00
CA ASN A 450 -15.03 -11.19 -7.15
C ASN A 450 -14.11 -12.36 -7.49
N LEU A 451 -12.83 -12.07 -7.69
CA LEU A 451 -11.79 -13.04 -8.04
C LEU A 451 -10.75 -13.07 -6.91
N GLY A 452 -10.57 -14.23 -6.30
CA GLY A 452 -9.77 -14.39 -5.09
C GLY A 452 -10.50 -13.99 -3.82
N TYR A 453 -11.78 -14.34 -3.73
CA TYR A 453 -12.63 -13.98 -2.62
C TYR A 453 -13.61 -15.11 -2.32
N ILE A 454 -13.94 -15.29 -1.05
CA ILE A 454 -15.01 -16.19 -0.64
C ILE A 454 -15.85 -15.51 0.43
N ALA A 455 -17.17 -15.59 0.28
CA ALA A 455 -18.09 -15.11 1.29
C ALA A 455 -18.57 -16.24 2.21
N THR A 456 -19.01 -15.90 3.41
CA THR A 456 -19.58 -16.82 4.37
C THR A 456 -20.83 -16.20 4.98
N MET A 457 -21.84 -17.04 5.18
CA MET A 457 -23.02 -16.63 5.93
C MET A 457 -22.70 -16.69 7.42
N THR A 458 -22.92 -15.58 8.12
CA THR A 458 -22.78 -15.46 9.58
C THR A 458 -24.15 -15.17 10.18
N ASP A 459 -24.47 -15.84 11.29
CA ASP A 459 -25.70 -15.57 12.04
C ASP A 459 -25.34 -14.73 13.27
N THR A 460 -25.66 -13.44 13.21
CA THR A 460 -25.45 -12.53 14.34
C THR A 460 -26.80 -12.02 14.81
N SER A 461 -27.20 -12.40 16.04
CA SER A 461 -28.42 -11.89 16.68
C SER A 461 -29.72 -12.12 15.88
N GLY A 462 -29.83 -13.24 15.15
CA GLY A 462 -31.03 -13.58 14.39
C GLY A 462 -31.18 -12.86 13.06
N THR A 463 -30.14 -12.14 12.60
CA THR A 463 -30.04 -11.66 11.22
C THR A 463 -28.84 -12.32 10.55
N ARG A 464 -29.10 -13.02 9.45
CA ARG A 464 -28.05 -13.59 8.60
C ARG A 464 -27.36 -12.49 7.80
N THR A 465 -26.03 -12.44 7.87
CA THR A 465 -25.19 -11.50 7.15
C THR A 465 -24.13 -12.24 6.35
N ILE A 466 -23.94 -11.83 5.10
CA ILE A 466 -22.89 -12.36 4.24
C ILE A 466 -21.66 -11.47 4.37
N THR A 467 -20.54 -12.06 4.78
CA THR A 467 -19.24 -11.37 4.86
C THR A 467 -18.17 -12.28 4.28
N GLY A 468 -17.18 -11.71 3.59
CA GLY A 468 -16.13 -12.51 2.98
C GLY A 468 -14.74 -12.03 3.30
N SER A 469 -13.79 -12.78 2.76
CA SER A 469 -12.37 -12.57 2.96
C SER A 469 -11.59 -12.90 1.68
N GLU A 470 -10.46 -12.24 1.51
CA GLU A 470 -9.54 -12.52 0.39
C GLU A 470 -9.01 -13.95 0.48
N THR A 471 -8.88 -14.59 -0.67
CA THR A 471 -8.36 -15.95 -0.84
C THR A 471 -7.57 -16.04 -2.15
N GLY A 472 -6.58 -16.91 -2.25
CA GLY A 472 -5.75 -16.98 -3.46
C GLY A 472 -6.53 -17.35 -4.72
N TRP A 473 -6.29 -16.63 -5.81
CA TRP A 473 -6.82 -16.88 -7.15
C TRP A 473 -5.72 -17.23 -8.14
N ASN A 474 -5.86 -18.38 -8.80
CA ASN A 474 -4.86 -18.88 -9.76
C ASN A 474 -5.31 -18.80 -11.22
N GLY A 475 -6.42 -18.10 -11.50
CA GLY A 475 -6.99 -18.01 -12.84
C GLY A 475 -7.83 -19.23 -13.22
N THR A 476 -8.75 -19.03 -14.17
CA THR A 476 -9.49 -20.12 -14.81
C THR A 476 -9.93 -19.72 -16.22
N THR A 477 -10.43 -20.70 -16.96
CA THR A 477 -11.09 -20.50 -18.25
C THR A 477 -12.60 -20.59 -18.06
N ILE A 478 -13.33 -19.63 -18.62
CA ILE A 478 -14.81 -19.57 -18.60
C ILE A 478 -15.36 -19.59 -20.03
N HIS A 479 -16.61 -20.02 -20.18
CA HIS A 479 -17.28 -19.90 -21.48
C HIS A 479 -17.58 -18.43 -21.78
N GLY A 480 -18.31 -17.71 -20.94
CA GLY A 480 -18.70 -16.31 -21.21
C GLY A 480 -18.83 -15.45 -19.94
N LEU A 481 -18.86 -14.12 -20.14
CA LEU A 481 -18.84 -13.12 -19.08
C LEU A 481 -19.87 -12.01 -19.38
N TYR A 482 -20.86 -11.84 -18.51
CA TYR A 482 -22.04 -11.03 -18.79
C TYR A 482 -22.48 -10.18 -17.60
N ASN A 483 -22.98 -8.97 -17.89
CA ASN A 483 -23.85 -8.20 -16.97
C ASN A 483 -23.27 -7.89 -15.58
N PHE A 484 -21.95 -7.78 -15.44
CA PHE A 484 -21.31 -7.34 -14.19
C PHE A 484 -21.10 -5.83 -14.19
N ASP A 485 -21.56 -5.17 -13.13
CA ASP A 485 -21.26 -3.75 -12.89
C ASP A 485 -19.80 -3.58 -12.40
N THR A 486 -19.25 -4.57 -11.70
CA THR A 486 -17.88 -4.54 -11.21
C THR A 486 -17.19 -5.88 -11.36
N ILE A 487 -15.94 -5.87 -11.81
CA ILE A 487 -15.03 -7.03 -11.74
C ILE A 487 -13.92 -6.68 -10.75
N TYR A 488 -13.77 -7.47 -9.70
CA TYR A 488 -12.88 -7.16 -8.59
C TYR A 488 -11.83 -8.26 -8.36
N PHE A 489 -10.56 -7.94 -8.60
CA PHE A 489 -9.42 -8.77 -8.23
C PHE A 489 -8.93 -8.50 -6.80
N HIS A 490 -9.08 -9.49 -5.92
CA HIS A 490 -8.68 -9.43 -4.51
C HIS A 490 -7.28 -9.99 -4.27
N ASP A 491 -7.06 -11.27 -4.61
CA ASP A 491 -5.74 -11.91 -4.41
C ASP A 491 -5.30 -12.74 -5.64
N LEU A 492 -4.83 -12.04 -6.67
CA LEU A 492 -4.42 -12.62 -7.94
C LEU A 492 -2.98 -13.18 -7.90
N ASN A 493 -2.79 -14.40 -8.40
CA ASN A 493 -1.49 -14.91 -8.79
C ASN A 493 -1.05 -14.29 -10.14
N PRO A 494 0.00 -13.45 -10.19
CA PRO A 494 0.40 -12.74 -11.41
C PRO A 494 1.04 -13.63 -12.48
N GLU A 495 1.32 -14.90 -12.18
CA GLU A 495 1.90 -15.86 -13.14
C GLU A 495 0.85 -16.43 -14.11
N ASN A 496 -0.42 -16.41 -13.73
CA ASN A 496 -1.52 -16.94 -14.53
C ASN A 496 -2.45 -15.80 -15.00
N THR A 497 -3.08 -16.00 -16.15
CA THR A 497 -4.16 -15.12 -16.59
C THR A 497 -5.34 -15.19 -15.62
N GLY A 498 -5.82 -14.03 -15.17
CA GLY A 498 -6.93 -13.93 -14.21
C GLY A 498 -8.21 -14.61 -14.69
N LEU A 499 -8.65 -14.32 -15.91
CA LEU A 499 -9.76 -14.98 -16.59
C LEU A 499 -9.43 -15.13 -18.07
N THR A 500 -9.68 -16.32 -18.62
CA THR A 500 -9.61 -16.57 -20.06
C THR A 500 -10.99 -16.94 -20.59
N VAL A 501 -11.41 -16.32 -21.69
CA VAL A 501 -12.71 -16.61 -22.33
C VAL A 501 -12.49 -17.57 -23.50
N THR A 502 -13.33 -18.60 -23.61
CA THR A 502 -13.20 -19.61 -24.68
C THR A 502 -13.52 -19.07 -26.08
N GLY A 503 -13.17 -19.85 -27.10
CA GLY A 503 -13.35 -19.50 -28.52
C GLY A 503 -14.80 -19.25 -28.97
N THR A 504 -15.77 -19.89 -28.31
CA THR A 504 -17.21 -19.76 -28.60
C THR A 504 -17.92 -18.87 -27.57
N GLY A 505 -17.14 -18.31 -26.65
CA GLY A 505 -17.59 -17.46 -25.56
C GLY A 505 -17.87 -16.04 -25.96
N ILE A 506 -18.74 -15.36 -25.20
CA ILE A 506 -19.02 -13.93 -25.39
C ILE A 506 -18.63 -13.17 -24.13
N VAL A 507 -18.08 -11.96 -24.32
CA VAL A 507 -17.95 -10.95 -23.28
C VAL A 507 -18.93 -9.83 -23.58
N SER A 508 -19.86 -9.58 -22.65
CA SER A 508 -20.85 -8.50 -22.78
C SER A 508 -21.05 -7.80 -21.44
N LEU A 509 -20.32 -6.70 -21.25
CA LEU A 509 -20.38 -5.87 -20.05
C LEU A 509 -21.18 -4.59 -20.30
N PRO A 510 -21.86 -4.03 -19.27
CA PRO A 510 -22.56 -2.77 -19.40
C PRO A 510 -21.59 -1.58 -19.51
N GLU A 511 -22.04 -0.46 -20.09
CA GLU A 511 -21.22 0.75 -20.31
C GLU A 511 -20.64 1.35 -19.02
N ASN A 512 -21.32 1.13 -17.88
CA ASN A 512 -20.89 1.58 -16.55
C ASN A 512 -20.01 0.55 -15.82
N ALA A 513 -19.57 -0.52 -16.47
CA ALA A 513 -18.74 -1.53 -15.83
C ALA A 513 -17.40 -0.93 -15.36
N GLU A 514 -16.96 -1.33 -14.17
CA GLU A 514 -15.68 -0.91 -13.58
C GLU A 514 -14.83 -2.11 -13.12
N LEU A 515 -13.51 -1.93 -13.17
CA LEU A 515 -12.52 -2.87 -12.66
C LEU A 515 -12.00 -2.35 -11.31
N GLU A 516 -11.95 -3.23 -10.32
CA GLU A 516 -11.36 -2.98 -9.01
C GLU A 516 -10.19 -3.93 -8.76
N VAL A 517 -9.20 -3.43 -8.02
CA VAL A 517 -8.01 -4.20 -7.64
C VAL A 517 -7.65 -3.87 -6.19
N SER A 518 -7.58 -4.90 -5.34
CA SER A 518 -7.33 -4.70 -3.92
C SER A 518 -5.86 -4.34 -3.68
N ASN A 519 -5.54 -3.92 -2.46
CA ASN A 519 -4.14 -3.65 -2.08
C ASN A 519 -3.28 -4.91 -2.19
N THR A 520 -3.85 -6.09 -1.91
CA THR A 520 -3.16 -7.38 -1.99
C THR A 520 -2.84 -7.73 -3.44
N ALA A 521 -3.85 -7.76 -4.32
CA ALA A 521 -3.65 -7.95 -5.76
C ALA A 521 -2.69 -6.92 -6.35
N ARG A 522 -2.85 -5.63 -6.02
CA ARG A 522 -1.96 -4.56 -6.52
C ARG A 522 -0.52 -4.74 -6.03
N GLY A 523 -0.32 -5.16 -4.78
CA GLY A 523 1.00 -5.50 -4.24
C GLY A 523 1.67 -6.63 -5.02
N LYS A 524 0.94 -7.72 -5.30
CA LYS A 524 1.44 -8.85 -6.10
C LYS A 524 1.72 -8.44 -7.54
N MET A 525 0.83 -7.66 -8.15
CA MET A 525 1.01 -7.13 -9.50
C MET A 525 2.15 -6.13 -9.61
N ASN A 526 2.53 -5.41 -8.55
CA ASN A 526 3.69 -4.50 -8.56
C ASN A 526 5.01 -5.17 -8.20
N GLY A 527 4.93 -6.33 -7.55
CA GLY A 527 6.08 -7.15 -7.18
C GLY A 527 6.79 -7.78 -8.36
N ASP A 528 7.85 -8.52 -8.02
CA ASP A 528 8.76 -9.12 -9.01
C ASP A 528 8.44 -10.59 -9.32
N THR A 529 7.39 -11.15 -8.72
CA THR A 529 6.89 -12.50 -9.02
C THR A 529 6.48 -12.62 -10.49
N GLY A 530 6.88 -13.70 -11.16
CA GLY A 530 6.62 -13.91 -12.59
C GLY A 530 7.45 -13.02 -13.54
N MET A 531 8.45 -12.28 -13.04
CA MET A 531 9.36 -11.46 -13.87
C MET A 531 10.48 -12.30 -14.51
N GLU A 532 10.12 -13.33 -15.26
CA GLU A 532 11.04 -14.01 -16.18
C GLU A 532 11.04 -13.31 -17.55
N GLU A 533 12.18 -13.36 -18.25
CA GLU A 533 12.31 -12.78 -19.59
C GLU A 533 11.38 -13.51 -20.58
N GLY A 534 10.59 -12.75 -21.33
CA GLY A 534 9.69 -13.25 -22.38
C GLY A 534 9.44 -12.18 -23.44
N ASP A 535 8.79 -12.56 -24.56
CA ASP A 535 8.64 -11.70 -25.73
C ASP A 535 7.87 -10.39 -25.46
N ASP A 536 6.98 -10.40 -24.46
CA ASP A 536 6.16 -9.24 -24.07
C ASP A 536 6.78 -8.37 -22.94
N ALA A 537 7.95 -8.75 -22.44
CA ALA A 537 8.61 -8.06 -21.34
C ALA A 537 9.36 -6.81 -21.83
N VAL A 538 9.25 -5.70 -21.07
CA VAL A 538 10.13 -4.53 -21.27
C VAL A 538 11.34 -4.68 -20.35
N THR A 539 12.53 -4.66 -20.93
CA THR A 539 13.80 -4.86 -20.22
C THR A 539 14.79 -3.76 -20.57
N ILE A 540 15.63 -3.39 -19.60
CA ILE A 540 16.77 -2.48 -19.78
C ILE A 540 18.02 -3.18 -19.24
N ASN A 541 19.07 -3.30 -20.06
CA ASN A 541 20.32 -3.99 -19.71
C ASN A 541 20.09 -5.43 -19.17
N GLY A 542 19.07 -6.13 -19.69
CA GLY A 542 18.67 -7.46 -19.24
C GLY A 542 17.80 -7.50 -17.97
N THR A 543 17.63 -6.37 -17.28
CA THR A 543 16.71 -6.26 -16.14
C THR A 543 15.29 -6.06 -16.63
N VAL A 544 14.38 -6.95 -16.28
CA VAL A 544 12.95 -6.79 -16.56
C VAL A 544 12.42 -5.59 -15.76
N LEU A 545 11.84 -4.60 -16.44
CA LEU A 545 11.15 -3.50 -15.78
C LEU A 545 9.78 -3.98 -15.29
N LYS A 546 8.99 -4.53 -16.23
CA LYS A 546 7.74 -5.21 -15.95
C LYS A 546 7.30 -6.13 -17.09
N LYS A 547 6.69 -7.26 -16.73
CA LYS A 547 5.90 -8.12 -17.62
C LYS A 547 4.40 -7.83 -17.43
N PRO A 548 3.58 -7.80 -18.49
CA PRO A 548 2.14 -7.63 -18.34
C PRO A 548 1.54 -8.79 -17.53
N VAL A 549 0.72 -8.45 -16.53
CA VAL A 549 -0.16 -9.37 -15.83
C VAL A 549 -1.49 -9.37 -16.57
N TYR A 550 -1.87 -10.49 -17.19
CA TYR A 550 -3.14 -10.57 -17.91
C TYR A 550 -4.29 -10.77 -16.93
N LEU A 551 -5.21 -9.81 -16.91
CA LEU A 551 -6.38 -9.83 -16.03
C LEU A 551 -7.53 -10.55 -16.70
N ILE A 552 -7.86 -10.15 -17.93
CA ILE A 552 -8.90 -10.75 -18.75
C ILE A 552 -8.34 -10.95 -20.16
N ASP A 553 -8.28 -12.20 -20.60
CA ASP A 553 -7.95 -12.59 -21.97
C ASP A 553 -9.23 -12.99 -22.70
N ALA A 554 -9.77 -12.04 -23.48
CA ALA A 554 -10.90 -12.26 -24.37
C ALA A 554 -10.46 -12.38 -25.85
N SER A 555 -9.17 -12.65 -26.11
CA SER A 555 -8.64 -12.68 -27.49
C SER A 555 -9.23 -13.74 -28.39
N LYS A 556 -9.82 -14.79 -27.80
CA LYS A 556 -10.49 -15.87 -28.52
C LYS A 556 -12.02 -15.75 -28.52
N ALA A 557 -12.60 -14.87 -27.69
CA ALA A 557 -14.05 -14.74 -27.59
C ALA A 557 -14.66 -14.46 -28.97
N SER A 558 -15.83 -15.04 -29.25
CA SER A 558 -16.53 -14.85 -30.52
C SER A 558 -17.06 -13.42 -30.66
N GLU A 559 -17.44 -12.81 -29.54
CA GLU A 559 -17.92 -11.42 -29.45
C GLU A 559 -17.43 -10.76 -28.16
N VAL A 560 -17.06 -9.48 -28.24
CA VAL A 560 -16.59 -8.67 -27.11
C VAL A 560 -17.26 -7.30 -27.16
N SER A 561 -18.01 -6.95 -26.12
CA SER A 561 -18.59 -5.63 -25.87
C SER A 561 -18.41 -5.22 -24.41
N GLY A 562 -18.26 -3.91 -24.16
CA GLY A 562 -18.10 -3.32 -22.82
C GLY A 562 -16.71 -3.46 -22.19
N LEU A 563 -15.78 -4.24 -22.76
CA LEU A 563 -14.41 -4.36 -22.23
C LEU A 563 -13.61 -3.05 -22.36
N ASP A 564 -13.86 -2.28 -23.43
CA ASP A 564 -13.30 -0.93 -23.60
C ASP A 564 -13.83 0.03 -22.53
N ASP A 565 -15.11 -0.07 -22.18
CA ASP A 565 -15.74 0.76 -21.14
C ASP A 565 -15.17 0.42 -19.77
N LEU A 566 -15.07 -0.88 -19.43
CA LEU A 566 -14.40 -1.38 -18.24
C LEU A 566 -12.98 -0.79 -18.09
N TYR A 567 -12.19 -0.82 -19.17
CA TYR A 567 -10.86 -0.24 -19.19
C TYR A 567 -10.89 1.28 -19.00
N ASN A 568 -11.72 2.00 -19.76
CA ASN A 568 -11.75 3.46 -19.75
C ASN A 568 -12.23 4.03 -18.42
N ASN A 569 -13.21 3.39 -17.78
CA ASN A 569 -13.72 3.78 -16.47
C ASN A 569 -12.67 3.56 -15.35
N SER A 570 -11.70 2.65 -15.56
CA SER A 570 -10.79 2.18 -14.50
C SER A 570 -9.34 2.64 -14.64
N LYS A 571 -8.84 2.92 -15.86
CA LYS A 571 -7.41 3.12 -16.15
C LYS A 571 -6.72 4.19 -15.32
N ASN A 572 -7.38 5.33 -15.07
CA ASN A 572 -6.78 6.43 -14.31
C ASN A 572 -6.74 6.15 -12.79
N ARG A 573 -7.61 5.26 -12.31
CA ARG A 573 -7.70 4.88 -10.89
C ARG A 573 -6.75 3.74 -10.55
N ILE A 574 -6.50 2.84 -11.50
CA ILE A 574 -5.57 1.71 -11.37
C ILE A 574 -4.26 2.07 -12.08
N GLN A 575 -3.52 3.00 -11.48
CA GLN A 575 -2.19 3.43 -11.91
C GLN A 575 -1.22 3.50 -10.73
N GLY A 576 0.07 3.42 -11.03
CA GLY A 576 1.15 3.57 -10.05
C GLY A 576 2.43 4.03 -10.74
N SER A 577 3.40 4.46 -9.96
CA SER A 577 4.74 4.79 -10.46
C SER A 577 5.77 3.84 -9.87
N LYS A 578 6.79 3.51 -10.65
CA LYS A 578 7.98 2.75 -10.19
C LYS A 578 9.21 3.41 -10.77
N GLN A 579 10.24 3.54 -9.94
CA GLN A 579 11.56 4.02 -10.34
C GLN A 579 12.52 2.84 -10.33
N TRP A 580 13.31 2.71 -11.40
CA TRP A 580 14.40 1.76 -11.52
C TRP A 580 15.73 2.52 -11.54
N SER A 581 16.76 1.91 -10.97
CA SER A 581 18.11 2.48 -10.94
C SER A 581 19.08 1.57 -11.67
N PHE A 582 19.88 2.16 -12.55
CA PHE A 582 20.91 1.51 -13.35
C PHE A 582 22.25 2.20 -13.12
N GLU A 583 23.34 1.57 -13.57
CA GLU A 583 24.70 2.12 -13.50
C GLU A 583 25.08 2.59 -12.08
N ASN A 584 24.85 1.75 -11.07
CA ASN A 584 25.13 2.04 -9.65
C ASN A 584 24.49 3.34 -9.11
N GLY A 585 23.30 3.72 -9.59
CA GLY A 585 22.65 4.97 -9.21
C GLY A 585 22.88 6.12 -10.19
N GLY A 586 23.72 5.90 -11.20
CA GLY A 586 24.06 6.88 -12.24
C GLY A 586 22.93 7.16 -13.22
N VAL A 587 21.99 6.23 -13.39
CA VAL A 587 20.78 6.44 -14.20
C VAL A 587 19.54 6.07 -13.41
N THR A 588 18.52 6.93 -13.45
CA THR A 588 17.19 6.63 -12.93
C THR A 588 16.19 6.60 -14.07
N VAL A 589 15.39 5.54 -14.12
CA VAL A 589 14.29 5.37 -15.07
C VAL A 589 13.00 5.42 -14.28
N ASP A 590 12.19 6.45 -14.50
CA ASP A 590 10.86 6.58 -13.93
C ASP A 590 9.84 6.08 -14.95
N GLY A 591 8.87 5.28 -14.49
CA GLY A 591 7.79 4.81 -15.36
C GLY A 591 6.47 4.65 -14.64
N THR A 592 5.42 4.71 -15.44
CA THR A 592 4.04 4.56 -15.03
C THR A 592 3.60 3.11 -15.26
N LEU A 593 3.11 2.47 -14.22
CA LEU A 593 2.44 1.17 -14.26
C LEU A 593 0.93 1.41 -14.32
N GLY A 594 0.23 0.69 -15.19
CA GLY A 594 -1.19 0.92 -15.42
C GLY A 594 -1.86 -0.19 -16.21
N LEU A 595 -3.18 -0.05 -16.35
CA LEU A 595 -3.96 -0.93 -17.22
C LEU A 595 -3.61 -0.69 -18.70
N LYS A 596 -3.67 -1.76 -19.49
CA LYS A 596 -3.60 -1.72 -20.95
C LYS A 596 -4.64 -2.63 -21.55
N LEU A 597 -5.32 -2.14 -22.57
CA LEU A 597 -6.18 -2.94 -23.43
C LEU A 597 -5.55 -3.05 -24.81
N SER A 598 -5.24 -4.28 -25.21
CA SER A 598 -4.70 -4.57 -26.55
C SER A 598 -5.81 -4.55 -27.61
N GLY A 599 -5.44 -4.35 -28.89
CA GLY A 599 -6.38 -4.43 -30.01
C GLY A 599 -6.99 -5.82 -30.23
N ASN A 600 -6.48 -6.86 -29.55
CA ASN A 600 -7.04 -8.21 -29.54
C ASN A 600 -7.81 -8.49 -28.24
N HIS A 601 -8.38 -7.48 -27.57
CA HIS A 601 -9.24 -7.63 -26.39
C HIS A 601 -8.59 -8.31 -25.17
N ILE A 602 -7.27 -8.17 -25.01
CA ILE A 602 -6.57 -8.57 -23.77
C ILE A 602 -6.42 -7.36 -22.87
N LEU A 603 -7.04 -7.42 -21.68
CA LEU A 603 -6.89 -6.46 -20.60
C LEU A 603 -5.78 -6.93 -19.66
N SER A 604 -4.79 -6.07 -19.45
CA SER A 604 -3.59 -6.38 -18.67
C SER A 604 -3.17 -5.22 -17.77
N TYR A 605 -2.34 -5.52 -16.78
CA TYR A 605 -1.66 -4.52 -15.94
C TYR A 605 -0.14 -4.63 -16.13
N GLY A 606 0.54 -3.53 -16.44
CA GLY A 606 1.99 -3.58 -16.69
C GLY A 606 2.60 -2.19 -16.87
N LEU A 607 3.82 -2.14 -17.42
CA LEU A 607 4.50 -0.88 -17.71
C LEU A 607 3.80 -0.13 -18.84
N GLU A 608 3.09 0.94 -18.50
CA GLU A 608 2.38 1.81 -19.44
C GLU A 608 3.37 2.63 -20.28
N ASN A 609 4.23 3.37 -19.60
CA ASN A 609 5.18 4.30 -20.19
C ASN A 609 6.48 4.33 -19.40
N ILE A 610 7.60 4.57 -20.09
CA ILE A 610 8.80 5.12 -19.43
C ILE A 610 8.63 6.63 -19.48
N ASP A 611 8.48 7.27 -18.32
CA ASP A 611 8.17 8.69 -18.21
C ASP A 611 9.43 9.54 -18.38
N THR A 612 10.48 9.24 -17.63
CA THR A 612 11.74 9.98 -17.68
C THR A 612 12.93 9.06 -17.47
N ILE A 613 13.98 9.25 -18.26
CA ILE A 613 15.29 8.64 -18.08
C ILE A 613 16.26 9.77 -17.73
N THR A 614 16.78 9.77 -16.50
CA THR A 614 17.66 10.82 -16.00
C THR A 614 19.07 10.28 -15.81
N TYR A 615 20.04 10.91 -16.48
CA TYR A 615 21.45 10.62 -16.31
C TYR A 615 22.04 11.55 -15.26
N LYS A 616 22.63 10.97 -14.22
CA LYS A 616 23.37 11.67 -13.16
C LYS A 616 24.86 11.47 -13.42
N THR A 617 25.59 10.82 -12.51
CA THR A 617 27.01 10.49 -12.71
C THR A 617 27.15 9.08 -13.25
N ILE A 618 27.69 8.94 -14.46
CA ILE A 618 27.93 7.65 -15.14
C ILE A 618 29.39 7.52 -15.57
N ASP A 619 29.81 6.30 -15.91
CA ASP A 619 31.12 6.07 -16.53
C ASP A 619 31.09 6.43 -18.02
N TRP A 620 32.03 7.25 -18.47
CA TRP A 620 32.26 7.48 -19.90
C TRP A 620 32.80 6.23 -20.59
N ASN A 621 32.21 5.87 -21.73
CA ASN A 621 32.67 4.76 -22.56
C ASN A 621 32.49 5.08 -24.04
N THR A 622 33.59 5.43 -24.72
CA THR A 622 33.57 5.78 -26.15
C THR A 622 33.10 4.61 -27.00
N ASN A 623 32.07 4.84 -27.83
CA ASN A 623 31.33 3.84 -28.60
C ASN A 623 30.57 2.80 -27.77
N GLY A 624 30.54 2.94 -26.44
CA GLY A 624 29.76 2.11 -25.55
C GLY A 624 28.29 2.51 -25.51
N THR A 625 27.48 1.68 -24.87
CA THR A 625 26.06 1.91 -24.61
C THR A 625 25.81 1.92 -23.10
N VAL A 626 25.11 2.94 -22.61
CA VAL A 626 24.72 3.04 -21.19
C VAL A 626 23.49 2.18 -20.92
N LEU A 627 22.38 2.46 -21.60
CA LEU A 627 21.13 1.72 -21.52
C LEU A 627 20.81 1.05 -22.86
N SER A 628 20.49 -0.24 -22.86
CA SER A 628 19.92 -0.97 -24.00
C SER A 628 18.53 -1.46 -23.64
N LEU A 629 17.52 -0.91 -24.33
CA LEU A 629 16.11 -1.24 -24.17
C LEU A 629 15.75 -2.41 -25.08
N LYS A 630 15.19 -3.49 -24.53
CA LYS A 630 14.51 -4.53 -25.31
C LYS A 630 13.05 -4.56 -24.88
N ALA A 631 12.16 -4.28 -25.82
CA ALA A 631 10.73 -4.18 -25.60
C ALA A 631 9.96 -4.75 -26.80
N PRO A 632 8.66 -5.08 -26.63
CA PRO A 632 7.81 -5.49 -27.74
C PRO A 632 7.70 -4.38 -28.80
N GLY A 633 7.53 -4.75 -30.08
CA GLY A 633 7.45 -3.78 -31.18
C GLY A 633 6.29 -2.77 -31.07
N THR A 634 5.30 -3.05 -30.23
CA THR A 634 4.17 -2.17 -29.93
C THR A 634 4.44 -1.17 -28.79
N PHE A 635 5.55 -1.32 -28.05
CA PHE A 635 5.91 -0.42 -26.96
C PHE A 635 6.34 0.94 -27.52
N SER A 636 5.83 2.03 -26.95
CA SER A 636 6.10 3.40 -27.42
C SER A 636 6.91 4.18 -26.40
N LEU A 637 7.90 4.92 -26.89
CA LEU A 637 8.72 5.90 -26.17
C LEU A 637 8.30 7.35 -26.49
N ALA A 638 7.19 7.54 -27.22
CA ALA A 638 6.77 8.88 -27.68
C ALA A 638 6.55 9.88 -26.53
N ASN A 639 6.22 9.39 -25.34
CA ASN A 639 6.00 10.20 -24.14
C ASN A 639 7.19 10.17 -23.17
N THR A 640 8.28 9.48 -23.51
CA THR A 640 9.48 9.38 -22.67
C THR A 640 10.28 10.67 -22.74
N LYS A 641 10.76 11.18 -21.61
CA LYS A 641 11.76 12.26 -21.58
C LYS A 641 13.13 11.68 -21.32
N VAL A 642 14.13 12.09 -22.08
CA VAL A 642 15.52 11.70 -21.83
C VAL A 642 16.27 12.93 -21.34
N ASP A 643 16.59 12.96 -20.05
CA ASP A 643 17.21 14.11 -19.41
C ASP A 643 18.74 14.10 -19.56
N THR A 644 19.22 14.94 -20.46
CA THR A 644 20.62 15.06 -20.89
C THR A 644 21.23 16.41 -20.50
N ARG A 645 20.59 17.17 -19.60
CA ARG A 645 21.00 18.53 -19.23
C ARG A 645 22.31 18.58 -18.48
N ASP A 646 22.44 17.77 -17.44
CA ASP A 646 23.54 17.83 -16.49
C ASP A 646 24.06 16.41 -16.21
N ILE A 647 25.02 15.95 -17.02
CA ILE A 647 25.58 14.59 -16.90
C ILE A 647 26.92 14.65 -16.18
N GLY A 648 27.06 13.95 -15.06
CA GLY A 648 28.36 13.75 -14.41
C GLY A 648 29.12 12.60 -15.07
N PHE A 649 30.43 12.75 -15.21
CA PHE A 649 31.32 11.63 -15.57
C PHE A 649 32.31 11.35 -14.45
N THR A 650 32.54 10.07 -14.18
CA THR A 650 33.56 9.66 -13.20
C THR A 650 34.96 10.01 -13.70
N VAL A 651 35.85 10.41 -12.79
CA VAL A 651 37.23 10.79 -13.16
C VAL A 651 37.97 9.63 -13.82
N ASN A 652 37.80 8.41 -13.28
CA ASN A 652 38.48 7.22 -13.80
C ASN A 652 38.07 6.85 -15.22
N SER A 653 36.79 7.01 -15.58
CA SER A 653 36.32 6.71 -16.93
C SER A 653 36.89 7.67 -17.97
N LEU A 654 37.06 8.95 -17.61
CA LEU A 654 37.64 9.97 -18.48
C LEU A 654 39.15 9.85 -18.66
N ALA A 655 39.86 9.19 -17.74
CA ALA A 655 41.32 8.99 -17.86
C ALA A 655 41.71 8.19 -19.11
N GLN A 656 40.75 7.51 -19.74
CA GLN A 656 40.91 6.76 -20.99
C GLN A 656 40.97 7.68 -22.24
N ILE A 657 40.61 8.95 -22.11
CA ILE A 657 40.61 9.96 -23.19
C ILE A 657 42.04 10.52 -23.36
N VAL A 658 42.90 9.75 -24.04
CA VAL A 658 44.35 10.02 -24.13
C VAL A 658 44.86 10.40 -25.53
N SER A 659 44.04 10.34 -26.59
CA SER A 659 44.46 10.63 -27.98
C SER A 659 43.31 11.03 -28.91
N THR A 660 43.58 11.76 -29.98
CA THR A 660 42.61 12.21 -31.01
C THR A 660 41.59 11.15 -31.43
N GLY A 661 40.29 11.46 -31.36
CA GLY A 661 39.18 10.62 -31.82
C GLY A 661 37.83 11.33 -31.78
N ASP A 662 36.79 10.68 -32.31
CA ASP A 662 35.39 11.09 -32.12
C ASP A 662 34.87 10.46 -30.82
N TYR A 663 34.50 11.28 -29.85
CA TYR A 663 34.08 10.82 -28.52
C TYR A 663 32.57 10.93 -28.42
N SER A 664 31.90 9.86 -28.79
CA SER A 664 30.47 9.69 -28.59
C SER A 664 30.18 8.39 -27.84
N MET A 665 29.06 8.37 -27.14
CA MET A 665 28.50 7.17 -26.53
C MET A 665 27.00 7.11 -26.75
N THR A 666 26.45 5.90 -26.75
CA THR A 666 25.00 5.71 -26.82
C THR A 666 24.43 5.80 -25.42
N LEU A 667 23.65 6.84 -25.12
CA LEU A 667 22.93 6.95 -23.85
C LEU A 667 21.82 5.90 -23.79
N LEU A 668 21.00 5.84 -24.83
CA LEU A 668 19.91 4.88 -24.96
C LEU A 668 19.94 4.23 -26.34
N ASP A 669 20.22 2.93 -26.35
CA ASP A 669 20.00 2.06 -27.50
C ASP A 669 18.55 1.55 -27.44
N THR A 670 17.71 1.98 -28.38
CA THR A 670 16.28 1.64 -28.39
C THR A 670 16.00 0.33 -29.11
N ASN A 671 17.03 -0.37 -29.60
CA ASN A 671 16.93 -1.59 -30.41
C ASN A 671 15.95 -1.44 -31.60
N GLY A 672 15.97 -0.28 -32.25
CA GLY A 672 15.15 -0.01 -33.44
C GLY A 672 13.76 0.55 -33.16
N ASN A 673 13.41 0.86 -31.91
CA ASN A 673 12.19 1.60 -31.61
C ASN A 673 12.34 3.07 -32.02
N THR A 674 11.55 3.50 -33.01
CA THR A 674 11.61 4.84 -33.62
C THR A 674 10.50 5.78 -33.14
N THR A 675 9.81 5.47 -32.04
CA THR A 675 8.69 6.29 -31.54
C THR A 675 9.15 7.51 -30.73
N LEU A 676 10.39 7.49 -30.22
CA LEU A 676 11.05 8.64 -29.61
C LEU A 676 11.30 9.73 -30.66
N LYS A 677 11.10 11.00 -30.31
CA LYS A 677 11.34 12.17 -31.17
C LYS A 677 12.38 13.10 -30.58
N GLU A 678 12.91 14.02 -31.38
CA GLU A 678 13.93 14.96 -30.88
C GLU A 678 13.42 15.88 -29.76
N GLU A 679 12.10 16.15 -29.70
CA GLU A 679 11.44 16.94 -28.64
C GLU A 679 11.40 16.22 -27.28
N ASN A 680 11.68 14.91 -27.26
CA ASN A 680 11.78 14.12 -26.04
C ASN A 680 13.12 14.31 -25.30
N LEU A 681 14.14 14.85 -25.97
CA LEU A 681 15.41 15.19 -25.33
C LEU A 681 15.24 16.52 -24.58
N THR A 682 15.49 16.54 -23.26
CA THR A 682 15.29 17.76 -22.44
C THR A 682 16.19 18.91 -22.88
N THR A 683 17.40 18.59 -23.35
CA THR A 683 18.27 19.52 -24.07
C THR A 683 19.08 18.79 -25.13
N ARG A 684 19.41 19.48 -26.21
CA ARG A 684 20.41 19.00 -27.17
C ARG A 684 21.81 19.38 -26.75
N LYS A 685 22.02 20.57 -26.20
CA LYS A 685 23.32 20.97 -25.64
C LYS A 685 23.28 20.79 -24.14
N GLY A 686 23.99 19.76 -23.67
CA GLY A 686 24.13 19.45 -22.26
C GLY A 686 25.45 19.97 -21.72
N ILE A 687 25.46 20.24 -20.42
CA ILE A 687 26.66 20.45 -19.65
C ILE A 687 27.01 19.11 -19.00
N TRP A 688 28.30 18.78 -18.98
CA TRP A 688 28.80 17.65 -18.21
C TRP A 688 29.88 18.08 -17.24
N ASN A 689 29.95 17.40 -16.09
CA ASN A 689 30.86 17.79 -15.02
C ASN A 689 31.78 16.62 -14.63
N VAL A 690 32.98 16.96 -14.17
CA VAL A 690 33.97 16.00 -13.65
C VAL A 690 34.29 16.35 -12.21
N GLY A 691 33.77 15.52 -11.30
CA GLY A 691 33.83 15.82 -9.87
C GLY A 691 33.22 17.20 -9.60
N ASN A 692 33.97 18.05 -8.92
CA ASN A 692 33.56 19.41 -8.54
C ASN A 692 34.29 20.53 -9.30
N GLY A 693 35.29 20.20 -10.10
CA GLY A 693 36.25 21.20 -10.59
C GLY A 693 36.16 21.54 -12.06
N LEU A 694 35.70 20.61 -12.90
CA LEU A 694 35.65 20.83 -14.35
C LEU A 694 34.24 20.65 -14.88
N THR A 695 33.90 21.51 -15.83
CA THR A 695 32.69 21.42 -16.64
C THR A 695 33.05 21.42 -18.11
N GLY A 696 32.29 20.71 -18.93
CA GLY A 696 32.44 20.71 -20.38
C GLY A 696 31.08 20.66 -21.06
N THR A 697 31.07 20.78 -22.38
CA THR A 697 29.83 20.76 -23.17
C THR A 697 29.76 19.56 -24.09
N GLY A 698 28.55 19.12 -24.39
CA GLY A 698 28.30 18.04 -25.32
C GLY A 698 26.93 18.17 -25.98
N GLU A 699 26.75 17.43 -27.07
CA GLU A 699 25.52 17.39 -27.85
C GLU A 699 24.86 16.01 -27.76
N ALA A 700 23.62 15.99 -27.26
CA ALA A 700 22.70 14.87 -27.36
C ALA A 700 21.94 14.95 -28.69
N SER A 701 21.91 13.84 -29.43
CA SER A 701 21.23 13.74 -30.72
C SER A 701 20.46 12.43 -30.84
N LEU A 702 19.37 12.45 -31.60
CA LEU A 702 18.55 11.28 -31.92
C LEU A 702 18.91 10.78 -33.31
N LEU A 703 19.31 9.51 -33.42
CA LEU A 703 19.57 8.86 -34.71
C LEU A 703 18.28 8.36 -35.36
N ALA A 704 18.30 8.14 -36.68
CA ALA A 704 17.15 7.65 -37.45
C ALA A 704 16.66 6.26 -37.00
N ASN A 705 17.51 5.46 -36.35
CA ASN A 705 17.14 4.17 -35.77
C ASN A 705 16.52 4.28 -34.36
N GLY A 706 16.37 5.50 -33.83
CA GLY A 706 15.78 5.78 -32.52
C GLY A 706 16.80 5.92 -31.37
N ASN A 707 18.08 5.64 -31.60
CA ASN A 707 19.08 5.69 -30.54
C ASN A 707 19.44 7.13 -30.14
N VAL A 708 19.66 7.34 -28.84
CA VAL A 708 20.13 8.61 -28.29
C VAL A 708 21.64 8.54 -28.11
N ILE A 709 22.36 9.41 -28.82
CA ILE A 709 23.82 9.51 -28.77
C ILE A 709 24.20 10.80 -28.06
N TYR A 710 25.22 10.74 -27.21
CA TYR A 710 25.85 11.91 -26.60
C TYR A 710 27.28 12.06 -27.11
N LYS A 711 27.62 13.23 -27.65
CA LYS A 711 28.94 13.54 -28.20
C LYS A 711 29.58 14.69 -27.43
N MET A 712 30.81 14.51 -26.97
CA MET A 712 31.56 15.59 -26.31
C MET A 712 32.04 16.64 -27.32
N ASP A 713 32.04 17.91 -26.92
CA ASP A 713 32.70 18.97 -27.67
C ASP A 713 34.22 18.85 -27.49
N VAL A 714 34.96 18.83 -28.60
CA VAL A 714 36.40 18.54 -28.64
C VAL A 714 37.19 19.63 -29.34
N THR A 715 38.45 19.83 -28.93
CA THR A 715 39.37 20.73 -29.65
C THR A 715 40.13 20.00 -30.75
N GLU A 716 40.04 20.49 -32.00
CA GLU A 716 40.73 19.90 -33.17
C GLU A 716 42.26 19.78 -32.99
N LYS A 717 42.88 20.70 -32.23
CA LYS A 717 44.34 20.74 -32.05
C LYS A 717 44.90 19.71 -31.07
N THR A 718 44.12 19.30 -30.07
CA THR A 718 44.62 18.40 -29.00
C THR A 718 43.91 17.05 -28.99
N GLY A 719 42.73 16.96 -29.61
CA GLY A 719 41.90 15.76 -29.56
C GLY A 719 41.36 15.45 -28.17
N LYS A 720 41.31 16.45 -27.28
CA LYS A 720 40.69 16.37 -25.94
C LYS A 720 39.40 17.19 -25.87
N PRO A 721 38.46 16.78 -25.00
CA PRO A 721 37.26 17.55 -24.68
C PRO A 721 37.59 18.98 -24.24
N ILE A 722 36.72 19.93 -24.61
CA ILE A 722 36.77 21.31 -24.12
C ILE A 722 36.22 21.30 -22.69
N VAL A 723 37.02 21.78 -21.75
CA VAL A 723 36.61 21.98 -20.36
C VAL A 723 36.92 23.39 -19.86
N GLU A 724 36.07 23.86 -18.96
CA GLU A 724 36.23 25.07 -18.18
C GLU A 724 36.23 24.72 -16.69
N ALA A 725 36.81 25.58 -15.87
CA ALA A 725 36.71 25.43 -14.42
C ALA A 725 35.29 25.77 -13.98
N THR A 726 34.71 25.00 -13.05
CA THR A 726 33.38 25.32 -12.49
C THR A 726 33.43 26.67 -11.74
N GLU A 727 32.30 27.38 -11.67
CA GLU A 727 32.20 28.64 -10.92
C GLU A 727 32.66 28.47 -9.45
N GLU A 728 32.35 27.33 -8.84
CA GLU A 728 32.71 27.01 -7.46
C GLU A 728 34.23 26.97 -7.23
N THR A 729 35.03 26.60 -8.24
CA THR A 729 36.50 26.55 -8.11
C THR A 729 37.11 27.90 -7.71
N HIS A 730 36.45 29.01 -8.03
CA HIS A 730 36.90 30.35 -7.65
C HIS A 730 36.97 30.53 -6.13
N ASN A 731 36.11 29.85 -5.35
CA ASN A 731 36.14 29.90 -3.90
C ASN A 731 37.46 29.41 -3.31
N ALA A 732 38.16 28.49 -3.98
CA ALA A 732 39.48 28.04 -3.55
C ALA A 732 40.54 29.16 -3.63
N LEU A 733 40.41 30.08 -4.61
CA LEU A 733 41.30 31.24 -4.75
C LEU A 733 40.97 32.33 -3.72
N ILE A 734 39.68 32.56 -3.44
CA ILE A 734 39.22 33.46 -2.37
C ILE A 734 39.74 32.98 -1.00
N ALA A 735 39.68 31.67 -0.75
CA ALA A 735 40.23 31.07 0.47
C ALA A 735 41.75 31.27 0.58
N ASN A 736 42.47 31.31 -0.55
CA ASN A 736 43.91 31.61 -0.58
C ASN A 736 44.17 33.09 -0.26
N GLU A 737 43.33 34.01 -0.74
CA GLU A 737 43.39 35.44 -0.39
C GLU A 737 43.03 35.68 1.08
N ALA A 738 42.13 34.87 1.65
CA ALA A 738 41.86 34.88 3.09
C ALA A 738 43.15 34.63 3.90
N ALA A 739 44.05 33.79 3.39
CA ALA A 739 45.35 33.54 4.00
C ALA A 739 46.28 34.75 3.87
N MET A 740 46.30 35.44 2.72
CA MET A 740 47.02 36.70 2.54
C MET A 740 46.50 37.81 3.45
N SER A 741 45.19 37.94 3.62
CA SER A 741 44.53 38.86 4.57
C SER A 741 44.98 38.61 6.02
N ALA A 742 45.11 37.35 6.43
CA ALA A 742 45.64 37.02 7.75
C ALA A 742 47.10 37.51 7.93
N LEU A 743 47.93 37.39 6.88
CA LEU A 743 49.29 37.92 6.87
C LEU A 743 49.31 39.46 6.87
N ALA A 744 48.38 40.12 6.18
CA ALA A 744 48.23 41.57 6.16
C ALA A 744 47.86 42.12 7.56
N SER A 745 46.96 41.44 8.29
CA SER A 745 46.67 41.78 9.69
C SER A 745 47.91 41.64 10.60
N GLY A 746 48.77 40.65 10.33
CA GLY A 746 50.08 40.52 11.01
C GLY A 746 51.06 41.65 10.68
N ARG A 747 51.12 42.07 9.42
CA ARG A 747 51.91 43.25 8.98
C ARG A 747 51.46 44.51 9.69
N ASP A 748 50.16 44.77 9.77
CA ASP A 748 49.61 45.95 10.43
C ASP A 748 49.88 45.93 11.95
N ARG A 749 49.89 44.75 12.57
CA ARG A 749 50.33 44.57 13.96
C ARG A 749 51.80 44.92 14.16
N MET A 750 52.67 44.41 13.29
CA MET A 750 54.11 44.73 13.31
C MET A 750 54.33 46.23 13.16
N GLU A 751 53.60 46.88 12.26
CA GLU A 751 53.63 48.34 12.08
C GLU A 751 53.20 49.09 13.36
N GLY A 752 52.18 48.59 14.07
CA GLY A 752 51.75 49.13 15.36
C GLY A 752 52.86 49.12 16.43
N VAL A 753 53.75 48.12 16.42
CA VAL A 753 54.92 48.07 17.31
C VAL A 753 56.01 49.04 16.87
N LEU A 754 56.34 49.06 15.58
CA LEU A 754 57.31 49.99 14.98
C LEU A 754 57.00 51.45 15.26
N ASN A 755 55.72 51.83 15.14
CA ASN A 755 55.23 53.17 15.47
C ASN A 755 55.56 53.59 16.93
N GLY A 756 55.90 52.64 17.80
CA GLY A 756 56.23 52.85 19.21
C GLY A 756 57.69 52.81 19.59
N LEU A 757 58.51 52.21 18.74
CA LEU A 757 59.96 52.16 18.94
C LEU A 757 60.53 53.56 18.86
N ASP A 758 61.72 53.78 19.45
CA ASP A 758 62.39 55.09 19.58
C ASP A 758 61.67 56.15 20.41
N GLN A 759 60.53 55.78 21.01
CA GLN A 759 59.72 56.70 21.77
C GLN A 759 59.96 56.71 23.28
N ASN A 760 60.72 55.74 23.80
CA ASN A 760 60.93 55.54 25.24
C ASN A 760 62.42 55.75 25.61
N GLU A 761 62.78 55.46 26.87
CA GLU A 761 64.17 55.63 27.35
C GLU A 761 65.14 54.58 26.77
N PRO A 762 66.41 54.94 26.46
CA PRO A 762 67.43 54.01 25.99
C PRO A 762 67.64 52.86 26.96
N GLY A 763 67.72 51.65 26.40
CA GLY A 763 67.77 50.43 27.19
C GLY A 763 67.29 49.22 26.41
N VAL A 764 67.50 48.04 26.99
CA VAL A 764 66.88 46.82 26.47
C VAL A 764 65.40 46.87 26.82
N PHE A 765 64.53 46.50 25.88
CA PHE A 765 63.11 46.36 26.14
C PHE A 765 62.59 45.01 25.66
N THR A 766 61.60 44.50 26.37
CA THR A 766 60.82 43.34 25.94
C THR A 766 59.39 43.78 25.72
N PHE A 767 58.73 43.21 24.72
CA PHE A 767 57.35 43.59 24.42
C PHE A 767 56.47 42.40 24.07
N ALA A 768 55.17 42.59 24.27
CA ALA A 768 54.11 41.75 23.78
C ALA A 768 53.02 42.63 23.16
N SER A 769 52.50 42.22 22.00
CA SER A 769 51.44 42.93 21.29
C SER A 769 50.38 41.94 20.83
N ILE A 770 49.15 42.09 21.32
CA ILE A 770 48.01 41.21 21.03
C ILE A 770 46.82 42.02 20.54
N GLY A 771 45.98 41.42 19.71
CA GLY A 771 44.79 42.07 19.21
C GLY A 771 44.17 41.32 18.06
N GLY A 772 43.09 41.87 17.55
CA GLY A 772 42.32 41.24 16.50
C GLY A 772 41.62 42.26 15.63
N SER A 773 41.13 41.78 14.50
CA SER A 773 40.44 42.59 13.52
C SER A 773 39.37 41.76 12.82
N ARG A 774 38.32 42.45 12.38
CA ARG A 774 37.40 41.94 11.37
C ARG A 774 37.69 42.69 10.09
N ASP A 775 38.18 41.98 9.09
CA ASP A 775 38.58 42.53 7.80
C ASP A 775 37.74 41.91 6.70
N VAL A 776 37.37 42.72 5.72
CA VAL A 776 36.62 42.33 4.52
C VAL A 776 37.37 42.88 3.33
N TYR A 777 37.70 42.00 2.38
CA TYR A 777 38.34 42.36 1.12
C TYR A 777 37.37 42.07 -0.03
N ASP A 778 37.26 43.02 -0.95
CA ASP A 778 36.54 42.87 -2.22
C ASP A 778 37.54 42.37 -3.28
N THR A 779 37.31 41.17 -3.80
CA THR A 779 38.27 40.41 -4.64
C THR A 779 37.70 40.04 -6.01
N GLY A 780 36.62 40.74 -6.41
CA GLY A 780 35.63 40.24 -7.37
C GLY A 780 34.58 39.32 -6.74
N SER A 781 34.72 39.03 -5.45
CA SER A 781 33.82 38.36 -4.50
C SER A 781 34.20 38.82 -3.08
N GLN A 782 33.48 38.44 -2.03
CA GLN A 782 33.78 38.94 -0.67
C GLN A 782 34.40 37.87 0.21
N VAL A 783 35.54 38.19 0.83
CA VAL A 783 36.11 37.39 1.94
C VAL A 783 36.03 38.17 3.23
N LYS A 784 35.54 37.53 4.29
CA LYS A 784 35.42 38.11 5.64
C LYS A 784 36.35 37.35 6.58
N ASN A 785 37.39 38.01 7.08
CA ASN A 785 38.35 37.45 8.01
C ASN A 785 38.11 37.95 9.44
N TYR A 786 38.24 37.05 10.40
CA TYR A 786 38.22 37.29 11.83
C TYR A 786 39.59 36.94 12.39
N ASN A 787 40.45 37.95 12.45
CA ASN A 787 41.85 37.83 12.75
C ASN A 787 42.11 37.94 14.26
N TRP A 788 42.96 37.07 14.79
CA TRP A 788 43.63 37.20 16.06
C TRP A 788 45.12 36.99 15.85
N ASN A 789 45.95 37.94 16.25
CA ASN A 789 47.39 37.79 16.14
C ASN A 789 48.12 38.38 17.34
N GLY A 790 49.29 37.80 17.60
CA GLY A 790 50.16 38.10 18.70
C GLY A 790 51.61 38.17 18.24
N MET A 791 52.36 39.08 18.82
CA MET A 791 53.79 39.20 18.58
C MET A 791 54.50 39.46 19.91
N VAL A 792 55.62 38.78 20.13
CA VAL A 792 56.49 38.98 21.29
C VAL A 792 57.91 39.18 20.80
N GLY A 793 58.67 40.06 21.45
CA GLY A 793 60.02 40.36 21.01
C GLY A 793 60.88 41.03 22.06
N VAL A 794 62.15 41.14 21.70
CA VAL A 794 63.17 41.84 22.47
C VAL A 794 63.89 42.81 21.54
N GLY A 795 64.14 44.00 22.04
CA GLY A 795 64.81 45.06 21.29
C GLY A 795 65.64 45.95 22.18
N ASN A 796 66.27 46.93 21.54
CA ASN A 796 67.07 47.94 22.21
C ASN A 796 66.83 49.30 21.57
N ASP A 797 66.61 50.30 22.41
CA ASP A 797 66.63 51.71 22.05
C ASP A 797 68.02 52.28 22.39
N ALA A 798 68.67 52.93 21.43
CA ALA A 798 70.01 53.50 21.55
C ALA A 798 70.04 54.97 21.12
N ASP A 799 70.72 55.81 21.93
CA ASP A 799 71.00 57.21 21.61
C ASP A 799 72.28 57.32 20.78
N LEU A 800 72.18 57.84 19.56
CA LEU A 800 73.31 58.15 18.70
C LEU A 800 73.50 59.67 18.57
N THR A 801 74.73 60.11 18.29
CA THR A 801 75.00 61.53 17.99
C THR A 801 74.15 62.07 16.83
N SER A 802 73.75 61.20 15.90
CA SER A 802 72.92 61.53 14.73
C SER A 802 71.39 61.44 14.95
N GLY A 803 70.92 60.84 16.06
CA GLY A 803 69.49 60.61 16.32
C GLY A 803 69.21 59.38 17.18
N ASP A 804 67.94 58.99 17.28
CA ASP A 804 67.46 57.81 18.02
C ASP A 804 67.45 56.56 17.12
N LEU A 805 68.10 55.47 17.53
CA LEU A 805 68.06 54.18 16.83
C LEU A 805 67.38 53.11 17.69
N ALA A 806 66.35 52.47 17.16
CA ALA A 806 65.67 51.35 17.77
C ALA A 806 65.70 50.12 16.86
N TYR A 807 65.98 48.95 17.42
CA TYR A 807 65.91 47.68 16.68
C TYR A 807 65.35 46.57 17.56
N SER A 808 64.62 45.62 16.97
CA SER A 808 64.11 44.46 17.69
C SER A 808 64.01 43.21 16.80
N VAL A 809 64.06 42.05 17.46
CA VAL A 809 63.72 40.75 16.89
C VAL A 809 62.46 40.21 17.55
N PHE A 810 61.63 39.52 16.78
CA PHE A 810 60.32 39.10 17.25
C PHE A 810 59.90 37.73 16.70
N TYR A 811 59.00 37.10 17.44
CA TYR A 811 58.21 35.96 17.03
C TYR A 811 56.75 36.41 16.85
N GLU A 812 56.12 35.98 15.77
CA GLU A 812 54.71 36.27 15.46
C GLU A 812 53.90 34.98 15.34
N TYR A 813 52.64 35.06 15.76
CA TYR A 813 51.66 33.99 15.61
C TYR A 813 50.28 34.59 15.37
N GLY A 814 49.54 34.05 14.41
CA GLY A 814 48.18 34.47 14.13
C GLY A 814 47.26 33.33 13.75
N LYS A 815 45.98 33.54 14.03
CA LYS A 815 44.85 32.73 13.60
C LYS A 815 43.82 33.62 12.93
N SER A 816 43.18 33.13 11.89
CA SER A 816 42.08 33.81 11.22
C SER A 816 41.01 32.79 10.89
N HIS A 817 39.78 33.06 11.29
CA HIS A 817 38.62 32.35 10.72
C HIS A 817 38.12 33.17 9.53
N TYR A 818 37.74 32.53 8.43
CA TYR A 818 37.20 33.26 7.29
C TYR A 818 35.90 32.65 6.77
N ASP A 819 35.04 33.53 6.28
CA ASP A 819 33.86 33.20 5.47
C ASP A 819 34.07 33.74 4.05
N THR A 820 33.86 32.91 3.05
CA THR A 820 33.89 33.29 1.62
C THR A 820 32.46 33.42 1.08
N ASP A 821 32.20 34.48 0.34
CA ASP A 821 30.94 34.79 -0.34
C ASP A 821 31.26 34.97 -1.82
N GLY A 822 31.28 33.85 -2.54
CA GLY A 822 31.62 33.75 -3.96
C GLY A 822 30.43 33.33 -4.83
N SER A 823 30.62 33.27 -6.15
CA SER A 823 29.55 32.91 -7.10
C SER A 823 29.07 31.46 -6.90
N GLY A 824 27.98 31.29 -6.15
CA GLY A 824 27.19 30.05 -6.08
C GLY A 824 27.12 29.39 -4.70
N PHE A 825 28.19 29.44 -3.89
CA PHE A 825 28.25 28.80 -2.57
C PHE A 825 29.05 29.64 -1.57
N ASN A 826 28.57 29.69 -0.33
CA ASN A 826 29.33 30.23 0.80
C ASN A 826 30.23 29.14 1.36
N GLY A 827 31.43 29.50 1.79
CA GLY A 827 32.37 28.58 2.40
C GLY A 827 33.06 29.18 3.61
N ASN A 828 33.71 28.33 4.40
CA ASN A 828 34.49 28.78 5.55
C ASN A 828 35.75 27.93 5.78
N GLY A 829 36.67 28.50 6.54
CA GLY A 829 37.86 27.80 6.97
C GLY A 829 38.68 28.58 8.00
N ASP A 830 39.79 27.98 8.39
CA ASP A 830 40.70 28.52 9.38
C ASP A 830 42.13 28.61 8.83
N VAL A 831 42.70 29.80 8.93
CA VAL A 831 44.10 30.10 8.64
C VAL A 831 44.86 30.22 9.95
N HIS A 832 46.07 29.69 9.99
CA HIS A 832 47.03 30.05 11.03
C HIS A 832 48.42 30.21 10.43
N TYR A 833 49.15 31.19 10.95
CA TYR A 833 50.53 31.44 10.57
C TYR A 833 51.41 31.58 11.80
N ASN A 834 52.68 31.24 11.63
CA ASN A 834 53.70 31.43 12.63
C ASN A 834 55.03 31.77 11.95
N GLY A 835 55.75 32.73 12.52
CA GLY A 835 56.97 33.23 11.92
C GLY A 835 57.78 34.08 12.88
N GLY A 836 58.76 34.77 12.33
CA GLY A 836 59.57 35.71 13.07
C GLY A 836 60.25 36.69 12.14
N GLY A 837 60.79 37.74 12.73
CA GLY A 837 61.37 38.83 11.96
C GLY A 837 62.25 39.74 12.77
N ALA A 838 62.74 40.76 12.08
CA ALA A 838 63.51 41.85 12.65
C ALA A 838 62.98 43.18 12.13
N MET A 839 63.04 44.21 12.97
CA MET A 839 62.59 45.55 12.63
C MET A 839 63.56 46.60 13.17
N VAL A 840 63.67 47.72 12.46
CA VAL A 840 64.56 48.82 12.80
C VAL A 840 63.88 50.15 12.50
N LYS A 841 64.10 51.14 13.36
CA LYS A 841 63.64 52.52 13.18
C LYS A 841 64.73 53.49 13.61
N PHE A 842 65.03 54.47 12.76
CA PHE A 842 65.98 55.53 13.05
C PHE A 842 65.30 56.89 12.88
N THR A 843 65.25 57.68 13.95
CA THR A 843 64.73 59.06 13.95
C THR A 843 65.89 60.04 14.10
N ALA A 844 66.19 60.78 13.04
CA ALA A 844 67.24 61.80 13.03
C ALA A 844 66.83 63.04 13.83
N ARG A 845 67.83 63.82 14.31
CA ARG A 845 67.57 65.04 15.10
C ARG A 845 66.73 66.10 14.38
N ASN A 846 66.73 66.09 13.04
CA ASN A 846 65.88 66.97 12.22
C ASN A 846 64.45 66.43 12.05
N LYS A 847 64.05 65.42 12.82
CA LYS A 847 62.72 64.80 12.86
C LYS A 847 62.32 64.02 11.61
N ASN A 848 63.27 63.75 10.71
CA ASN A 848 63.10 62.72 9.69
C ASN A 848 63.28 61.35 10.33
N TYR A 849 62.43 60.38 10.00
CA TYR A 849 62.64 58.99 10.39
C TYR A 849 62.58 58.02 9.21
N TYR A 850 63.29 56.92 9.39
CA TYR A 850 63.38 55.80 8.47
C TYR A 850 63.07 54.53 9.23
N GLU A 851 62.17 53.70 8.70
CA GLU A 851 61.83 52.41 9.29
C GLU A 851 61.90 51.29 8.26
N ALA A 852 62.26 50.09 8.73
CA ALA A 852 62.31 48.90 7.91
C ALA A 852 62.02 47.64 8.74
N SER A 853 61.46 46.62 8.10
CA SER A 853 61.40 45.28 8.69
C SER A 853 61.47 44.18 7.65
N VAL A 854 61.80 42.99 8.14
CA VAL A 854 61.71 41.73 7.43
C VAL A 854 61.05 40.69 8.33
N ARG A 855 60.20 39.84 7.76
CA ARG A 855 59.54 38.72 8.43
C ARG A 855 59.43 37.53 7.50
N ALA A 856 59.48 36.33 8.06
CA ALA A 856 59.26 35.10 7.32
C ALA A 856 58.67 34.02 8.23
N GLY A 857 57.94 33.09 7.64
CA GLY A 857 57.29 32.03 8.38
C GLY A 857 56.54 31.03 7.51
N ARG A 858 55.63 30.30 8.14
CA ARG A 858 54.73 29.36 7.49
C ARG A 858 53.29 29.73 7.76
N ILE A 859 52.45 29.47 6.78
CA ILE A 859 51.01 29.64 6.84
C ILE A 859 50.34 28.34 6.42
N LYS A 860 49.29 27.96 7.16
CA LYS A 860 48.44 26.82 6.85
C LYS A 860 47.00 27.31 6.78
N ASN A 861 46.31 26.97 5.70
CA ASN A 861 44.88 27.17 5.52
C ASN A 861 44.18 25.81 5.58
N SER A 862 43.12 25.70 6.38
CA SER A 862 42.28 24.50 6.47
C SER A 862 40.85 24.89 6.09
N ALA A 863 40.41 24.47 4.92
CA ALA A 863 39.09 24.77 4.37
C ALA A 863 38.16 23.58 4.62
N SER A 864 36.94 23.83 5.11
CA SER A 864 35.96 22.78 5.43
C SER A 864 34.78 22.74 4.46
N ASP A 865 34.29 23.91 4.04
CA ASP A 865 33.02 24.07 3.32
C ASP A 865 33.18 24.92 2.05
N VAL A 866 34.42 25.04 1.55
CA VAL A 866 34.76 25.91 0.43
C VAL A 866 34.41 25.28 -0.92
N LEU A 867 34.45 23.95 -0.99
CA LEU A 867 34.17 23.14 -2.18
C LEU A 867 33.23 21.99 -1.81
N HIS A 868 32.38 21.54 -2.73
CA HIS A 868 31.44 20.44 -2.54
C HIS A 868 31.67 19.31 -3.53
N ASP A 869 31.21 18.10 -3.21
CA ASP A 869 31.21 16.97 -4.16
C ASP A 869 29.94 16.95 -5.02
N ALA A 870 29.87 15.98 -5.95
CA ALA A 870 28.76 15.84 -6.90
C ALA A 870 27.38 15.57 -6.26
N VAL A 871 27.32 15.21 -4.97
CA VAL A 871 26.06 15.03 -4.22
C VAL A 871 25.83 16.17 -3.21
N GLY A 872 26.62 17.24 -3.28
CA GLY A 872 26.49 18.45 -2.48
C GLY A 872 27.13 18.36 -1.09
N ARG A 873 28.02 17.41 -0.83
CA ARG A 873 28.72 17.31 0.47
C ARG A 873 30.01 18.14 0.46
N ALA A 874 30.23 18.88 1.54
CA ALA A 874 31.44 19.66 1.77
C ALA A 874 32.73 18.81 1.66
N CYS A 875 33.72 19.34 0.94
CA CYS A 875 35.05 18.77 0.74
C CYS A 875 36.07 19.56 1.55
N SER A 876 36.65 18.93 2.57
CA SER A 876 37.73 19.54 3.35
C SER A 876 39.07 19.41 2.65
N TYR A 877 39.88 20.48 2.66
CA TYR A 877 41.26 20.45 2.19
C TYR A 877 42.19 21.32 3.04
N GLU A 878 43.49 21.10 2.92
CA GLU A 878 44.51 21.90 3.59
C GLU A 878 45.56 22.36 2.60
N THR A 879 45.95 23.64 2.68
CA THR A 879 47.13 24.18 1.98
C THR A 879 48.16 24.68 2.98
N ARG A 880 49.44 24.60 2.61
CA ARG A 880 50.60 25.00 3.39
C ARG A 880 51.58 25.75 2.50
N ALA A 881 51.79 27.02 2.79
CA ALA A 881 52.76 27.84 2.09
C ALA A 881 53.82 28.40 3.05
N ASN A 882 55.01 28.69 2.52
CA ASN A 882 55.96 29.57 3.19
C ASN A 882 55.62 31.01 2.82
N TYR A 883 55.78 31.95 3.75
CA TYR A 883 55.66 33.38 3.45
C TYR A 883 56.91 34.13 3.84
N TRP A 884 57.18 35.21 3.13
CA TRP A 884 58.13 36.23 3.55
C TRP A 884 57.59 37.60 3.19
N GLY A 885 58.00 38.62 3.94
CA GLY A 885 57.57 39.98 3.67
C GLY A 885 58.46 40.99 4.36
N GLY A 886 58.30 42.23 3.98
CA GLY A 886 59.07 43.33 4.55
C GLY A 886 58.40 44.66 4.27
N HIS A 887 58.93 45.70 4.89
CA HIS A 887 58.49 47.06 4.59
C HIS A 887 59.64 48.05 4.67
N LEU A 888 59.46 49.17 3.99
CA LEU A 888 60.31 50.36 4.04
C LEU A 888 59.41 51.57 4.24
N GLY A 889 59.74 52.41 5.23
CA GLY A 889 58.98 53.60 5.57
C GLY A 889 59.87 54.82 5.76
N PHE A 890 59.31 55.98 5.40
CA PHE A 890 59.91 57.29 5.63
C PHE A 890 58.85 58.26 6.13
N GLY A 891 59.20 59.10 7.10
CA GLY A 891 58.31 60.16 7.56
C GLY A 891 59.04 61.36 8.17
N HIS A 892 58.28 62.42 8.40
CA HIS A 892 58.74 63.64 9.04
C HIS A 892 57.73 64.11 10.09
N ILE A 893 58.23 64.51 11.26
CA ILE A 893 57.41 64.99 12.38
C ILE A 893 57.51 66.52 12.47
N PHE A 894 56.39 67.22 12.22
CA PHE A 894 56.25 68.66 12.33
C PHE A 894 55.71 69.07 13.70
N ASP A 895 56.36 70.00 14.39
CA ASP A 895 55.82 70.57 15.63
C ASP A 895 54.64 71.49 15.35
N LEU A 896 53.51 71.26 16.03
CA LEU A 896 52.32 72.12 15.96
C LEU A 896 52.28 73.13 17.11
N THR A 897 53.12 72.96 18.13
CA THR A 897 53.24 73.84 19.30
C THR A 897 54.72 74.05 19.64
N ASP A 898 55.09 75.26 20.04
CA ASP A 898 56.45 75.57 20.53
C ASP A 898 56.73 74.98 21.93
N GLU A 899 55.68 74.53 22.64
CA GLU A 899 55.79 73.88 23.94
C GLU A 899 56.37 72.47 23.78
N THR A 900 57.54 72.24 24.40
CA THR A 900 58.19 70.93 24.45
C THR A 900 57.69 70.18 25.68
N GLU A 901 56.90 69.13 25.47
CA GLU A 901 56.30 68.33 26.55
C GLU A 901 57.29 67.27 27.06
N SER A 902 58.07 66.70 26.16
CA SER A 902 59.10 65.73 26.48
C SER A 902 60.27 65.82 25.51
N GLN A 903 61.41 65.29 25.93
CA GLN A 903 62.53 65.04 25.05
C GLN A 903 62.68 63.53 24.95
N SER A 904 62.77 62.98 23.73
CA SER A 904 63.27 61.61 23.60
C SER A 904 64.65 61.58 24.26
N ARG A 905 65.01 60.45 24.87
CA ARG A 905 66.27 60.41 25.59
C ARG A 905 67.52 60.34 24.72
N GLY A 906 67.40 60.19 23.40
CA GLY A 906 68.48 60.54 22.47
C GLY A 906 68.44 61.98 21.95
N GLY A 907 67.68 62.82 22.63
CA GLY A 907 67.76 64.26 22.56
C GLY A 907 66.86 64.90 21.51
N THR A 908 65.98 64.13 20.86
CA THR A 908 64.99 64.67 19.92
C THR A 908 63.85 65.33 20.71
N GLN A 909 63.72 66.65 20.59
CA GLN A 909 62.66 67.41 21.26
C GLN A 909 61.28 67.05 20.68
N ARG A 910 60.29 66.83 21.54
CA ARG A 910 58.92 66.52 21.15
C ARG A 910 57.97 67.60 21.63
N ALA A 911 57.26 68.18 20.68
CA ALA A 911 56.21 69.13 20.98
C ALA A 911 55.06 68.46 21.74
N ALA A 912 54.35 69.25 22.56
CA ALA A 912 53.08 68.86 23.18
C ALA A 912 52.06 68.43 22.12
N ARG A 913 52.10 69.04 20.93
CA ARG A 913 51.35 68.56 19.76
C ARG A 913 52.25 68.53 18.52
N ASP A 914 52.25 67.41 17.80
CA ASP A 914 52.97 67.26 16.52
C ASP A 914 52.12 66.57 15.45
N LEU A 915 52.54 66.75 14.19
CA LEU A 915 51.98 66.12 13.00
C LEU A 915 53.06 65.28 12.31
N ASP A 916 52.87 63.96 12.32
CA ASP A 916 53.67 62.97 11.60
C ASP A 916 53.09 62.75 10.20
N VAL A 917 53.89 63.02 9.16
CA VAL A 917 53.54 62.75 7.76
C VAL A 917 54.45 61.66 7.23
N TYR A 918 53.89 60.57 6.69
CA TYR A 918 54.64 59.37 6.34
C TYR A 918 54.19 58.69 5.06
N GLY A 919 55.12 57.96 4.45
CA GLY A 919 54.89 57.02 3.35
C GLY A 919 55.58 55.69 3.65
N LYS A 920 54.87 54.57 3.44
CA LYS A 920 55.34 53.21 3.72
C LYS A 920 55.00 52.30 2.56
N TYR A 921 55.95 51.48 2.14
CA TYR A 921 55.74 50.43 1.16
C TYR A 921 55.94 49.06 1.82
N PHE A 922 55.01 48.15 1.57
CA PHE A 922 54.99 46.81 2.11
C PHE A 922 54.97 45.78 0.97
N HIS A 923 55.76 44.74 1.12
CA HIS A 923 55.74 43.58 0.22
C HIS A 923 55.51 42.31 1.04
N THR A 924 54.62 41.43 0.62
CA THR A 924 54.42 40.09 1.19
C THR A 924 54.24 39.07 0.08
N HIS A 925 55.07 38.03 0.07
CA HIS A 925 54.98 36.91 -0.84
C HIS A 925 54.53 35.65 -0.08
N MET A 926 53.55 34.94 -0.62
CA MET A 926 53.10 33.63 -0.17
C MET A 926 53.29 32.60 -1.28
N GLY A 927 54.01 31.52 -1.00
CA GLY A 927 54.33 30.48 -1.99
C GLY A 927 53.10 29.70 -2.49
N SER A 928 53.27 29.00 -3.61
CA SER A 928 52.26 28.10 -4.19
C SER A 928 52.07 26.81 -3.39
N ASP A 929 50.93 26.15 -3.59
CA ASP A 929 50.66 24.81 -3.06
C ASP A 929 49.62 24.08 -3.92
N SER A 930 49.44 22.78 -3.70
CA SER A 930 48.42 21.98 -4.39
C SER A 930 47.68 21.07 -3.42
N PHE A 931 46.41 20.81 -3.68
CA PHE A 931 45.59 19.92 -2.87
C PHE A 931 44.64 19.07 -3.72
N MET A 932 44.11 18.01 -3.10
CA MET A 932 43.06 17.18 -3.69
C MET A 932 41.73 17.48 -2.99
N ALA A 933 40.69 17.79 -3.75
CA ALA A 933 39.31 17.74 -3.29
C ALA A 933 38.66 16.50 -3.91
N ASN A 934 38.57 15.42 -3.12
CA ASN A 934 38.26 14.08 -3.62
C ASN A 934 39.20 13.65 -4.78
N GLU A 935 38.66 13.42 -5.98
CA GLU A 935 39.40 12.95 -7.16
C GLU A 935 39.90 14.10 -8.06
N VAL A 936 39.63 15.36 -7.68
CA VAL A 936 40.02 16.55 -8.45
C VAL A 936 41.21 17.24 -7.80
N LYS A 937 42.20 17.60 -8.62
CA LYS A 937 43.43 18.28 -8.19
C LYS A 937 43.32 19.78 -8.43
N TYR A 938 43.66 20.56 -7.41
CA TYR A 938 43.77 22.01 -7.45
C TYR A 938 45.24 22.40 -7.26
N ASP A 939 45.79 23.15 -8.21
CA ASP A 939 47.11 23.76 -8.14
C ASP A 939 46.94 25.27 -7.96
N LEU A 940 47.31 25.80 -6.79
CA LEU A 940 47.23 27.22 -6.45
C LEU A 940 48.60 27.87 -6.69
N ASP A 941 48.62 28.95 -7.46
CA ASP A 941 49.84 29.72 -7.71
C ASP A 941 50.24 30.55 -6.47
N SER A 942 51.47 31.07 -6.47
CA SER A 942 51.93 32.01 -5.43
C SER A 942 51.16 33.32 -5.51
N VAL A 943 50.99 33.98 -4.37
CA VAL A 943 50.32 35.28 -4.25
C VAL A 943 51.28 36.32 -3.70
N ASP A 944 51.37 37.46 -4.37
CA ASP A 944 52.15 38.62 -3.96
C ASP A 944 51.21 39.75 -3.53
N SER A 945 51.61 40.51 -2.51
CA SER A 945 50.93 41.71 -2.02
C SER A 945 51.92 42.86 -1.96
N ASP A 946 51.62 43.93 -2.68
CA ASP A 946 52.41 45.15 -2.79
C ASP A 946 51.56 46.36 -2.41
N LEU A 947 51.73 46.86 -1.18
CA LEU A 947 50.92 47.93 -0.62
C LEU A 947 51.72 49.22 -0.41
N LEU A 948 51.24 50.33 -0.93
CA LEU A 948 51.70 51.68 -0.56
C LEU A 948 50.70 52.37 0.37
N ARG A 949 51.18 52.82 1.53
CA ARG A 949 50.44 53.58 2.53
C ARG A 949 51.01 54.99 2.65
N ILE A 950 50.19 56.01 2.45
CA ILE A 950 50.54 57.43 2.68
C ILE A 950 49.62 57.98 3.74
N GLY A 951 50.17 58.48 4.84
CA GLY A 951 49.36 58.88 5.99
C GLY A 951 49.86 60.09 6.75
N VAL A 952 48.96 60.60 7.58
CA VAL A 952 49.21 61.67 8.54
C VAL A 952 48.70 61.24 9.92
N ARG A 953 49.44 61.54 10.99
CA ARG A 953 49.07 61.25 12.37
C ARG A 953 49.35 62.47 13.24
N VAL A 954 48.37 62.87 14.03
CA VAL A 954 48.51 63.93 15.04
C VAL A 954 48.73 63.28 16.40
N ASN A 955 49.80 63.66 17.11
CA ASN A 955 50.04 63.24 18.49
C ASN A 955 49.76 64.40 19.45
N ASN A 956 49.12 64.12 20.58
CA ASN A 956 48.82 65.09 21.64
C ASN A 956 49.34 64.55 22.97
N ARG A 957 50.46 65.10 23.43
CA ARG A 957 51.18 64.65 24.62
C ARG A 957 50.79 65.50 25.83
N SER A 958 50.61 64.82 26.97
CA SER A 958 50.40 65.43 28.28
C SER A 958 50.99 64.53 29.36
N GLY A 959 52.11 64.96 29.96
CA GLY A 959 52.94 64.15 30.83
C GLY A 959 53.37 62.85 30.15
N ARG A 960 53.02 61.71 30.74
CA ARG A 960 53.31 60.38 30.19
C ARG A 960 52.30 59.90 29.15
N ASN A 961 51.20 60.63 28.93
CA ASN A 961 50.13 60.20 28.04
C ASN A 961 50.28 60.84 26.67
N ASN A 962 50.09 60.06 25.61
CA ASN A 962 49.98 60.54 24.23
C ASN A 962 48.68 60.00 23.61
N PHE A 963 47.77 60.91 23.28
CA PHE A 963 46.57 60.62 22.50
C PHE A 963 46.83 60.95 21.03
N PHE A 964 46.65 59.97 20.15
CA PHE A 964 46.90 60.14 18.73
C PHE A 964 45.72 59.74 17.86
N TYR A 965 45.60 60.40 16.72
CA TYR A 965 44.66 60.06 15.68
C TYR A 965 45.29 60.31 14.31
N GLY A 966 44.97 59.49 13.32
CA GLY A 966 45.58 59.56 12.01
C GLY A 966 44.67 59.09 10.89
N LEU A 967 45.00 59.52 9.68
CA LEU A 967 44.36 59.11 8.44
C LEU A 967 45.43 58.64 7.47
N ALA A 968 45.17 57.58 6.72
CA ALA A 968 46.04 57.14 5.63
C ALA A 968 45.25 56.70 4.40
N TRP A 969 45.90 56.76 3.25
CA TRP A 969 45.45 56.16 2.00
C TRP A 969 46.37 54.99 1.65
N ASP A 970 45.74 53.86 1.37
CA ASP A 970 46.33 52.59 1.02
C ASP A 970 46.04 52.28 -0.44
N TYR A 971 47.05 51.86 -1.19
CA TYR A 971 46.89 51.37 -2.55
C TYR A 971 47.61 50.03 -2.71
N GLU A 972 46.86 48.97 -2.99
CA GLU A 972 47.37 47.62 -3.26
C GLU A 972 47.59 47.48 -4.77
N PHE A 973 48.84 47.29 -5.19
CA PHE A 973 49.27 47.18 -6.59
C PHE A 973 49.18 45.76 -7.14
N ASP A 974 49.35 44.77 -6.27
CA ASP A 974 49.32 43.35 -6.59
C ASP A 974 48.65 42.61 -5.43
N GLY A 975 47.91 41.57 -5.76
CA GLY A 975 47.03 40.83 -4.86
C GLY A 975 46.27 39.75 -5.60
N GLU A 976 46.81 39.31 -6.75
CA GLU A 976 46.12 38.43 -7.70
C GLU A 976 46.35 36.96 -7.31
N SER A 977 45.26 36.27 -6.98
CA SER A 977 45.26 34.82 -6.74
C SER A 977 44.90 34.07 -8.03
N LYS A 978 45.76 33.15 -8.44
CA LYS A 978 45.62 32.30 -9.64
C LYS A 978 45.71 30.82 -9.28
N GLY A 979 45.17 29.98 -10.16
CA GLY A 979 45.33 28.54 -10.05
C GLY A 979 44.79 27.79 -11.25
N THR A 980 45.05 26.50 -11.28
CA THR A 980 44.50 25.57 -12.27
C THR A 980 43.83 24.41 -11.57
N VAL A 981 42.74 23.93 -12.16
CA VAL A 981 42.05 22.72 -11.70
C VAL A 981 42.20 21.64 -12.77
N SER A 982 42.47 20.41 -12.34
CA SER A 982 42.67 19.29 -13.23
C SER A 982 42.08 17.99 -12.70
N ALA A 983 41.54 17.19 -13.62
CA ALA A 983 41.06 15.83 -13.36
C ALA A 983 41.20 15.02 -14.65
N ALA A 984 41.57 13.74 -14.54
CA ALA A 984 41.63 12.81 -15.68
C ALA A 984 42.45 13.29 -16.90
N GLY A 985 43.51 14.10 -16.69
CA GLY A 985 44.33 14.64 -17.78
C GLY A 985 43.68 15.81 -18.55
N LEU A 986 42.53 16.30 -18.08
CA LEU A 986 41.88 17.55 -18.47
C LEU A 986 42.25 18.63 -17.44
N SER A 987 42.38 19.88 -17.89
CA SER A 987 42.75 20.99 -17.01
C SER A 987 42.18 22.30 -17.54
N ALA A 988 41.74 23.17 -16.63
CA ALA A 988 41.29 24.52 -16.95
C ALA A 988 41.86 25.53 -15.94
N PRO A 989 42.16 26.77 -16.36
CA PRO A 989 42.51 27.84 -15.43
C PRO A 989 41.29 28.20 -14.58
N ILE A 990 41.49 28.37 -13.29
CA ILE A 990 40.46 28.88 -12.37
C ILE A 990 40.30 30.38 -12.61
N ARG A 991 39.07 30.89 -12.50
CA ARG A 991 38.81 32.34 -12.53
C ARG A 991 39.62 33.03 -11.43
N ARG A 992 40.55 33.93 -11.80
CA ARG A 992 41.38 34.68 -10.85
C ARG A 992 40.55 35.46 -9.81
N ALA A 993 41.11 35.65 -8.63
CA ALA A 993 40.65 36.60 -7.61
C ALA A 993 41.70 37.72 -7.47
N ASP A 994 41.28 38.94 -7.16
CA ASP A 994 42.18 40.12 -7.13
C ASP A 994 41.77 41.13 -6.05
N ALA A 995 42.61 41.30 -5.02
CA ALA A 995 42.38 42.23 -3.91
C ALA A 995 42.91 43.67 -4.16
N GLY A 996 43.32 44.00 -5.39
CA GLY A 996 43.93 45.29 -5.74
C GLY A 996 42.99 46.49 -5.64
N GLY A 997 43.54 47.64 -5.20
CA GLY A 997 42.82 48.93 -5.25
C GLY A 997 43.04 49.85 -4.04
N SER A 998 42.18 50.87 -3.93
CA SER A 998 42.32 51.97 -2.96
C SER A 998 41.51 51.77 -1.68
N SER A 999 42.12 52.04 -0.54
CA SER A 999 41.45 52.04 0.77
C SER A 999 41.86 53.24 1.62
N ALA A 1000 40.96 53.71 2.48
CA ALA A 1000 41.22 54.75 3.47
C ALA A 1000 41.27 54.12 4.87
N MET A 1001 42.29 54.48 5.64
CA MET A 1001 42.49 54.05 7.02
C MET A 1001 42.27 55.21 8.00
N LEU A 1002 41.50 54.98 9.06
CA LEU A 1002 41.42 55.82 10.25
C LEU A 1002 42.12 55.09 11.41
N GLU A 1003 42.98 55.79 12.14
CA GLU A 1003 43.61 55.28 13.35
C GLU A 1003 43.32 56.20 14.55
N LEU A 1004 43.03 55.59 15.70
CA LEU A 1004 42.84 56.26 16.98
C LEU A 1004 43.61 55.49 18.06
N GLY A 1005 44.27 56.18 18.97
CA GLY A 1005 44.94 55.47 20.05
C GLY A 1005 45.39 56.33 21.21
N TRP A 1006 45.80 55.63 22.26
CA TRP A 1006 46.36 56.17 23.47
C TRP A 1006 47.61 55.38 23.83
N LYS A 1007 48.66 56.09 24.20
CA LYS A 1007 49.92 55.54 24.68
C LYS A 1007 50.27 56.15 26.03
N GLN A 1008 50.80 55.33 26.93
CA GLN A 1008 51.47 55.75 28.14
C GLN A 1008 52.95 55.40 28.05
N GLU A 1009 53.82 56.42 27.99
CA GLU A 1009 55.26 56.25 27.81
C GLU A 1009 55.96 55.75 29.08
N ALA A 1010 56.98 54.90 28.90
CA ALA A 1010 57.86 54.44 29.98
C ALA A 1010 58.85 55.55 30.38
N THR A 1011 59.16 55.65 31.67
CA THR A 1011 60.14 56.59 32.25
C THR A 1011 61.04 55.88 33.27
N LYS A 1012 62.10 56.56 33.72
CA LYS A 1012 63.02 56.10 34.78
C LYS A 1012 62.30 55.64 36.06
N GLU A 1013 61.14 56.22 36.34
CA GLU A 1013 60.34 55.96 37.54
C GLU A 1013 59.24 54.92 37.29
N SER A 1014 58.97 54.58 36.03
CA SER A 1014 57.93 53.63 35.64
C SER A 1014 58.30 52.92 34.33
N PRO A 1015 58.80 51.68 34.40
CA PRO A 1015 59.38 50.96 33.25
C PRO A 1015 58.36 50.44 32.23
N TRP A 1016 57.06 50.70 32.44
CA TRP A 1016 55.99 50.15 31.62
C TRP A 1016 55.58 51.13 30.49
N ASP A 1017 55.58 50.61 29.25
CA ASP A 1017 54.99 51.25 28.07
C ASP A 1017 53.69 50.53 27.73
N LEU A 1018 52.58 51.26 27.70
CA LEU A 1018 51.27 50.72 27.39
C LEU A 1018 50.68 51.45 26.20
N ARG A 1019 50.13 50.72 25.23
CA ARG A 1019 49.41 51.33 24.10
C ARG A 1019 48.15 50.56 23.75
N LEU A 1020 47.09 51.33 23.51
CA LEU A 1020 45.87 50.87 22.87
C LEU A 1020 45.71 51.60 21.53
N THR A 1021 45.50 50.82 20.47
CA THR A 1021 45.26 51.34 19.13
C THR A 1021 43.99 50.71 18.56
N MET A 1022 43.18 51.51 17.88
CA MET A 1022 42.06 51.09 17.06
C MET A 1022 42.27 51.61 15.63
N ARG A 1023 41.98 50.77 14.64
CA ARG A 1023 42.08 51.08 13.21
C ARG A 1023 40.79 50.69 12.50
N GLY A 1024 40.29 51.57 11.65
CA GLY A 1024 39.15 51.31 10.77
C GLY A 1024 39.55 51.52 9.32
N PHE A 1025 39.04 50.67 8.43
CA PHE A 1025 39.31 50.72 6.99
C PHE A 1025 38.01 50.86 6.20
N ALA A 1026 38.05 51.61 5.11
CA ALA A 1026 36.96 51.74 4.14
C ALA A 1026 37.51 51.85 2.71
N GLY A 1027 36.96 51.08 1.77
CA GLY A 1027 37.44 50.96 0.39
C GLY A 1027 37.39 49.51 -0.07
N GLU A 1028 38.42 49.03 -0.76
CA GLU A 1028 38.59 47.61 -1.09
C GLU A 1028 38.91 46.77 0.15
N HIS A 1029 39.65 47.33 1.10
CA HIS A 1029 39.78 46.83 2.47
C HIS A 1029 38.80 47.56 3.37
N ARG A 1030 37.92 46.80 4.03
CA ARG A 1030 36.94 47.31 5.00
C ARG A 1030 37.10 46.56 6.30
N GLY A 1031 37.06 47.25 7.42
CA GLY A 1031 37.21 46.53 8.67
C GLY A 1031 37.40 47.41 9.88
N LEU A 1032 37.39 46.76 11.03
CA LEU A 1032 37.72 47.37 12.30
C LEU A 1032 38.63 46.42 13.07
N GLY A 1033 39.75 46.93 13.55
CA GLY A 1033 40.71 46.21 14.34
C GLY A 1033 41.21 47.02 15.51
N GLY A 1034 41.77 46.34 16.49
CA GLY A 1034 42.44 46.97 17.60
C GLY A 1034 43.50 46.09 18.22
N ASN A 1035 44.45 46.71 18.90
CA ASN A 1035 45.50 45.99 19.58
C ASN A 1035 45.92 46.67 20.88
N VAL A 1036 46.45 45.84 21.77
CA VAL A 1036 47.08 46.22 23.03
C VAL A 1036 48.54 45.84 22.94
N TYR A 1037 49.41 46.81 23.20
CA TYR A 1037 50.85 46.64 23.31
C TYR A 1037 51.28 46.91 24.74
N ILE A 1038 52.16 46.05 25.25
CA ILE A 1038 52.79 46.17 26.56
C ILE A 1038 54.30 45.99 26.36
N GLY A 1039 55.05 47.00 26.74
CA GLY A 1039 56.52 46.99 26.78
C GLY A 1039 57.03 47.13 28.21
N TYR A 1040 58.15 46.48 28.50
CA TYR A 1040 58.92 46.67 29.72
C TYR A 1040 60.34 47.08 29.35
N HIS A 1041 60.77 48.25 29.84
CA HIS A 1041 62.11 48.81 29.62
C HIS A 1041 62.99 48.57 30.86
N PHE A 1042 64.18 48.00 30.65
CA PHE A 1042 65.12 47.61 31.71
C PHE A 1042 66.12 48.71 32.09
#